data_AF-A0A6C0BBU6-F1
#
_entry.id   AF-A0A6C0BBU6-F1
#
_cell.length_a   1.000
_cell.length_b   1.000
_cell.length_c   1.000
_cell.angle_alpha   90.00
_cell.angle_beta   90.00
_cell.angle_gamma   90.00
#
_symmetry.space_group_name_H-M   'P 1'
#
loop_
_entity.id
_entity.type
_entity.pdbx_description
1 polymer ?
#
loop_
_entity_poly.entity_id
_entity_poly.type
_entity_poly.pdbx_seq_one_letter_code
_entity_poly.pdbx_strand_id
1 'polypeptide(L)'
;MRLLTIVASLVSVAYGQSDTSSASATHTPTPTQSGVRVYNSATDFSATNGANGWFYGFNNSAAIKFGSTNFAVNSWYYDNECLAYVTKSVITTSSACNSGICGTISSWIEWRNQAMESWDMKMTLVASNPAFCGDGVILTLFLNGDFFSTTRNVVDIPLITSITYLLLNVSSVKLLVEPLNGCDCDETPYNMKLWRVYIPTGTATASSSASPSASASGTASATAAPVLSPSFTASATATASSSRSSIATRSASATYSSTPTVTASPTPNWFAPPPMNLTNITIRQATEFINTLANYDPSVIKTQLNQLGAKLLDNGSFAINTTTFSMSVQALPPTAPHTLKQGTIQIDLPPLSSTFPAASSVSLIEWTSNPYANASSVVPDSPIITLNILDASGNPISIKNLTNPIYMSWSLHISPDDPRLQPPPMYLARCDMSELYLYKSDSYILLPYANLTAPGTWRVPCLLNTTDVFTCSSLASHRIEEFTCLRPDFSHSCSYWDSANNKWTDEGCIALNGTFTTTVCMCTHLTDFSTRVLAVVTTNEEIYKNAGKVYSNAGQYSLWFGLFGGIAVLTVILGAAVMQIDIASTRRYVHSLLRNPLVKKCLQHNAYAPVYVYDKKSSLVKFRKEGVPETSDRSLNLFHRIMQHHPSLQFLFRFDPRLSRVFRLLFVFVIQFHSLFVTASLHSFTTQGVTTPIYEMLALATITMALNIPIFQLLFYLFNYVGTLEFEAQFPLLYEEYRRRAEFEKYGLVYLLNKGDMALDPYFISKFKDILVLPTKDLLAKMLSVVKRPRERFPRAEESSKYFPCHTWISAAILAASMGWFAFCLNYLILFAATTNAGPTIMTSWATSQIFAVFITQPLVILMTLGFYWALKRWKVLVPSTKVHSVPSLYYFSDPWNEVSYSNLTAEFAYTIFIRCGAYASHAEELAYAPLAAVIPTLDENDEDDKHLLEDLYTEMMGGPKVSTPKNSKAVK
;
A
#
# COMPACT_ATOMS: atom_id res chain seq x y z
N MET A 1 4.35 14.47 -28.72
CA MET A 1 5.10 14.51 -27.44
C MET A 1 4.24 14.19 -26.21
N ARG A 2 3.12 14.89 -25.93
CA ARG A 2 2.28 14.63 -24.73
C ARG A 2 1.59 13.26 -24.68
N LEU A 3 1.17 12.71 -25.83
CA LEU A 3 0.66 11.33 -25.92
C LEU A 3 1.74 10.28 -25.58
N LEU A 4 3.01 10.59 -25.86
CA LEU A 4 4.17 9.75 -25.54
C LEU A 4 4.48 9.75 -24.04
N THR A 5 4.26 10.88 -23.35
CA THR A 5 4.43 10.98 -21.90
C THR A 5 3.32 10.24 -21.15
N ILE A 6 2.06 10.32 -21.62
CA ILE A 6 0.92 9.63 -20.99
C ILE A 6 1.02 8.10 -21.15
N VAL A 7 1.46 7.62 -22.32
CA VAL A 7 1.71 6.18 -22.54
C VAL A 7 2.93 5.68 -21.74
N ALA A 8 3.99 6.49 -21.59
CA ALA A 8 5.13 6.14 -20.74
C ALA A 8 4.76 6.07 -19.24
N SER A 9 3.94 7.02 -18.74
CA SER A 9 3.47 7.01 -17.35
C SER A 9 2.55 5.82 -17.04
N LEU A 10 1.68 5.42 -17.97
CA LEU A 10 0.79 4.26 -17.81
C LEU A 10 1.56 2.93 -17.86
N VAL A 11 2.66 2.86 -18.62
CA VAL A 11 3.53 1.67 -18.67
C VAL A 11 4.45 1.57 -17.44
N SER A 12 4.95 2.70 -16.90
CA SER A 12 5.74 2.71 -15.66
C SER A 12 4.93 2.44 -14.39
N VAL A 13 3.61 2.66 -14.40
CA VAL A 13 2.72 2.24 -13.29
C VAL A 13 2.38 0.75 -13.39
N ALA A 14 2.38 0.16 -14.59
CA ALA A 14 2.19 -1.29 -14.78
C ALA A 14 3.45 -2.13 -14.52
N TYR A 15 4.64 -1.52 -14.53
CA TYR A 15 5.92 -2.14 -14.19
C TYR A 15 6.66 -1.28 -13.16
N GLY A 16 6.56 -1.68 -11.89
CA GLY A 16 7.11 -0.94 -10.75
C GLY A 16 8.60 -0.60 -10.92
N GLN A 17 8.88 0.67 -11.23
CA GLN A 17 10.12 1.34 -10.90
C GLN A 17 9.81 2.33 -9.76
N SER A 18 10.37 2.08 -8.58
CA SER A 18 10.45 3.08 -7.52
C SER A 18 11.89 3.14 -7.03
N ASP A 19 12.46 4.34 -7.08
CA ASP A 19 13.77 4.68 -6.54
C ASP A 19 13.88 4.30 -5.05
N THR A 20 15.01 3.70 -4.71
CA THR A 20 15.32 3.17 -3.38
C THR A 20 15.66 4.28 -2.38
N SER A 21 14.89 4.41 -1.30
CA SER A 21 15.44 4.51 0.06
C SER A 21 14.37 4.21 1.11
N SER A 22 14.62 3.21 1.97
CA SER A 22 14.13 3.24 3.35
C SER A 22 15.04 2.38 4.23
N ALA A 23 15.70 3.03 5.19
CA ALA A 23 16.29 2.36 6.34
C ALA A 23 15.19 2.09 7.36
N SER A 24 15.12 0.86 7.87
CA SER A 24 14.16 0.48 8.91
C SER A 24 14.70 0.93 10.28
N ALA A 25 14.19 2.05 10.80
CA ALA A 25 14.31 2.42 12.20
C ALA A 25 12.95 2.23 12.87
N THR A 26 12.91 1.46 13.95
CA THR A 26 11.71 1.22 14.75
C THR A 26 11.36 2.51 15.50
N HIS A 27 10.47 3.32 14.93
CA HIS A 27 9.91 4.48 15.60
C HIS A 27 8.67 4.08 16.41
N THR A 28 8.72 4.32 17.72
CA THR A 28 7.55 4.38 18.58
C THR A 28 6.67 5.56 18.13
N PRO A 29 5.37 5.39 17.87
CA PRO A 29 4.53 6.48 17.39
C PRO A 29 4.36 7.54 18.48
N THR A 30 4.90 8.74 18.25
CA THR A 30 4.59 9.96 19.01
C THR A 30 3.22 10.51 18.55
N PRO A 31 2.48 11.23 19.41
CA PRO A 31 1.05 11.47 19.26
C PRO A 31 0.69 12.28 18.03
N THR A 32 -0.48 11.96 17.48
CA THR A 32 -1.21 12.68 16.42
C THR A 32 -1.24 14.18 16.72
N GLN A 33 -0.52 14.97 15.95
CA GLN A 33 -0.60 16.44 16.02
C GLN A 33 -1.97 16.90 15.49
N SER A 34 -2.74 17.49 16.40
CA SER A 34 -4.01 18.15 16.13
C SER A 34 -3.82 19.42 15.29
N GLY A 35 -4.66 19.57 14.26
CA GLY A 35 -4.98 20.85 13.64
C GLY A 35 -4.06 21.37 12.54
N VAL A 36 -3.99 20.71 11.38
CA VAL A 36 -3.49 21.36 10.16
C VAL A 36 -4.48 22.47 9.77
N ARG A 37 -4.08 23.73 9.94
CA ARG A 37 -4.87 24.89 9.51
C ARG A 37 -5.09 24.82 8.00
N VAL A 38 -6.35 24.81 7.57
CA VAL A 38 -6.75 24.86 6.16
C VAL A 38 -7.06 26.29 5.79
N TYR A 39 -6.32 26.86 4.84
CA TYR A 39 -6.68 28.15 4.24
C TYR A 39 -7.62 27.86 3.09
N ASN A 40 -8.79 28.48 3.10
CA ASN A 40 -9.85 28.18 2.15
C ASN A 40 -10.49 29.50 1.72
N SER A 41 -10.35 29.82 0.44
CA SER A 41 -10.90 31.05 -0.13
C SER A 41 -12.39 31.18 0.22
N ALA A 42 -13.20 30.13 0.17
CA ALA A 42 -14.63 30.25 0.45
C ALA A 42 -14.98 30.63 1.92
N THR A 43 -14.15 30.25 2.90
CA THR A 43 -14.46 30.41 4.34
C THR A 43 -13.59 31.47 5.03
N ASP A 44 -12.41 31.75 4.52
CA ASP A 44 -11.49 32.75 5.10
C ASP A 44 -11.96 34.20 4.89
N PHE A 45 -12.98 34.42 4.04
CA PHE A 45 -13.54 35.74 3.74
C PHE A 45 -14.79 36.10 4.57
N SER A 46 -14.93 35.58 5.80
CA SER A 46 -16.03 35.97 6.70
C SER A 46 -15.76 37.32 7.39
N ALA A 47 -16.80 38.14 7.61
CA ALA A 47 -16.74 39.49 8.21
C ALA A 47 -16.01 39.61 9.56
N THR A 48 -15.74 38.50 10.25
CA THR A 48 -15.08 38.43 11.56
C THR A 48 -13.63 37.92 11.52
N ASN A 49 -13.17 37.35 10.41
CA ASN A 49 -11.81 36.79 10.29
C ASN A 49 -10.96 37.67 9.39
N GLY A 50 -10.03 38.40 9.99
CA GLY A 50 -9.12 39.28 9.25
C GLY A 50 -8.23 38.48 8.30
N ALA A 51 -8.26 38.84 7.01
CA ALA A 51 -7.19 38.65 6.02
C ALA A 51 -6.22 37.48 6.29
N ASN A 52 -6.62 36.20 6.22
CA ASN A 52 -5.76 35.03 6.46
C ASN A 52 -4.65 34.83 5.39
N GLY A 53 -3.98 35.90 4.95
CA GLY A 53 -2.97 35.92 3.90
C GLY A 53 -3.51 36.30 2.52
N TRP A 54 -4.81 36.55 2.38
CA TRP A 54 -5.44 36.77 1.08
C TRP A 54 -5.36 38.23 0.57
N PHE A 55 -5.01 38.37 -0.70
CA PHE A 55 -4.90 39.58 -1.50
C PHE A 55 -5.63 39.39 -2.83
N TYR A 56 -5.99 40.48 -3.48
CA TYR A 56 -6.57 40.47 -4.82
C TYR A 56 -6.13 41.70 -5.62
N GLY A 57 -6.35 41.63 -6.92
CA GLY A 57 -6.15 42.74 -7.83
C GLY A 57 -6.41 42.33 -9.27
N PHE A 58 -5.94 43.16 -10.18
CA PHE A 58 -5.95 42.95 -11.63
C PHE A 58 -4.60 43.38 -12.24
N ASN A 59 -4.43 43.22 -13.55
CA ASN A 59 -3.21 43.63 -14.26
C ASN A 59 -2.83 45.09 -13.94
N ASN A 60 -1.58 45.31 -13.55
CA ASN A 60 -1.00 46.63 -13.20
C ASN A 60 -1.55 47.31 -11.92
N SER A 61 -2.36 46.61 -11.12
CA SER A 61 -2.81 47.12 -9.82
C SER A 61 -1.88 46.72 -8.67
N ALA A 62 -1.80 47.58 -7.65
CA ALA A 62 -1.18 47.20 -6.38
C ALA A 62 -2.06 46.16 -5.67
N ALA A 63 -1.43 45.19 -4.99
CA ALA A 63 -2.15 44.16 -4.25
C ALA A 63 -2.97 44.76 -3.10
N ILE A 64 -4.28 44.50 -3.08
CA ILE A 64 -5.18 44.98 -2.04
C ILE A 64 -5.42 43.85 -1.03
N LYS A 65 -5.27 44.15 0.26
CA LYS A 65 -5.48 43.20 1.36
C LYS A 65 -6.97 43.13 1.71
N PHE A 66 -7.53 41.92 1.85
CA PHE A 66 -8.91 41.72 2.29
C PHE A 66 -9.10 42.12 3.77
N GLY A 67 -9.52 43.35 4.08
CA GLY A 67 -9.79 43.73 5.48
C GLY A 67 -9.79 45.22 5.83
N SER A 68 -9.71 46.15 4.88
CA SER A 68 -9.91 47.58 5.17
C SER A 68 -11.39 47.93 5.12
N THR A 69 -12.03 47.92 6.29
CA THR A 69 -13.34 48.49 6.67
C THR A 69 -14.09 49.32 5.60
N ASN A 70 -15.32 48.89 5.27
CA ASN A 70 -16.52 49.68 4.83
C ASN A 70 -17.28 49.23 3.55
N PHE A 71 -17.13 48.00 3.05
CA PHE A 71 -17.96 47.54 1.92
C PHE A 71 -18.96 46.45 2.35
N ALA A 72 -20.25 46.82 2.39
CA ALA A 72 -21.34 46.00 2.93
C ALA A 72 -21.88 44.92 1.96
N VAL A 73 -21.34 44.84 0.76
CA VAL A 73 -21.68 43.83 -0.24
C VAL A 73 -20.39 43.08 -0.54
N ASN A 74 -20.39 41.75 -0.41
CA ASN A 74 -19.21 40.89 -0.58
C ASN A 74 -18.68 40.85 -2.05
N SER A 75 -18.93 41.89 -2.83
CA SER A 75 -18.46 42.14 -4.20
C SER A 75 -17.69 43.47 -4.23
N TRP A 76 -16.47 43.43 -4.78
CA TRP A 76 -15.55 44.56 -4.78
C TRP A 76 -15.52 45.17 -6.18
N TYR A 77 -16.18 46.31 -6.33
CA TYR A 77 -16.25 47.03 -7.61
C TYR A 77 -14.94 47.77 -7.87
N TYR A 78 -14.38 47.55 -9.04
CA TYR A 78 -13.10 48.11 -9.49
C TYR A 78 -13.19 49.60 -9.87
N ASP A 79 -14.21 49.95 -10.65
CA ASP A 79 -14.54 51.28 -11.14
C ASP A 79 -16.00 51.23 -11.63
N ASN A 80 -16.75 52.34 -11.56
CA ASN A 80 -18.08 52.41 -12.17
C ASN A 80 -18.00 52.29 -13.71
N GLU A 81 -16.85 52.57 -14.31
CA GLU A 81 -16.64 52.51 -15.76
C GLU A 81 -16.18 51.12 -16.27
N CYS A 82 -15.59 50.30 -15.40
CA CYS A 82 -15.07 48.96 -15.73
C CYS A 82 -15.58 47.93 -14.72
N LEU A 83 -16.76 47.34 -14.96
CA LEU A 83 -17.41 46.36 -14.08
C LEU A 83 -16.64 45.03 -14.02
N ALA A 84 -15.60 44.98 -13.19
CA ALA A 84 -14.94 43.75 -12.77
C ALA A 84 -14.95 43.67 -11.23
N TYR A 85 -15.21 42.48 -10.69
CA TYR A 85 -15.18 42.21 -9.26
C TYR A 85 -14.59 40.83 -8.93
N VAL A 86 -13.92 40.75 -7.78
CA VAL A 86 -13.43 39.49 -7.19
C VAL A 86 -14.17 39.28 -5.88
N THR A 87 -14.87 38.16 -5.73
CA THR A 87 -15.53 37.76 -4.48
C THR A 87 -14.84 36.53 -3.88
N LYS A 88 -15.36 36.07 -2.74
CA LYS A 88 -14.90 34.85 -2.06
C LYS A 88 -14.96 33.57 -2.90
N SER A 89 -15.79 33.56 -3.93
CA SER A 89 -16.06 32.37 -4.72
C SER A 89 -16.26 32.64 -6.20
N VAL A 90 -16.15 33.89 -6.66
CA VAL A 90 -16.35 34.28 -8.06
C VAL A 90 -15.28 35.28 -8.46
N ILE A 91 -14.62 35.06 -9.59
CA ILE A 91 -13.74 36.02 -10.26
C ILE A 91 -14.41 36.39 -11.58
N THR A 92 -14.71 37.66 -11.82
CA THR A 92 -15.24 38.10 -13.12
C THR A 92 -14.12 38.42 -14.10
N THR A 93 -14.36 38.12 -15.36
CA THR A 93 -13.52 38.51 -16.51
C THR A 93 -14.35 39.43 -17.40
N SER A 94 -14.47 40.72 -17.03
CA SER A 94 -15.56 41.62 -17.44
C SER A 94 -16.15 41.41 -18.85
N SER A 95 -17.48 41.39 -18.95
CA SER A 95 -18.22 41.54 -20.22
C SER A 95 -17.98 42.88 -20.93
N ALA A 96 -17.31 43.82 -20.25
CA ALA A 96 -17.04 45.16 -20.73
C ALA A 96 -15.71 45.33 -21.49
N CYS A 97 -14.94 44.27 -21.82
CA CYS A 97 -13.66 44.47 -22.51
C CYS A 97 -13.74 44.88 -24.00
N ASN A 98 -14.92 45.36 -24.43
CA ASN A 98 -15.11 46.14 -25.65
C ASN A 98 -15.32 47.66 -25.43
N SER A 99 -15.32 48.16 -24.19
CA SER A 99 -15.18 49.61 -23.99
C SER A 99 -13.72 49.96 -24.27
N GLY A 100 -13.45 50.88 -25.20
CA GLY A 100 -12.08 51.29 -25.55
C GLY A 100 -11.27 51.91 -24.39
N ILE A 101 -11.85 51.98 -23.19
CA ILE A 101 -11.32 52.61 -21.99
C ILE A 101 -10.67 51.58 -21.05
N CYS A 102 -11.21 50.35 -20.95
CA CYS A 102 -10.84 49.41 -19.89
C CYS A 102 -9.76 48.37 -20.26
N GLY A 103 -9.53 48.11 -21.56
CA GLY A 103 -8.59 47.08 -22.02
C GLY A 103 -8.93 45.66 -21.54
N THR A 104 -7.99 44.71 -21.70
CA THR A 104 -8.14 43.33 -21.19
C THR A 104 -7.80 43.29 -19.70
N ILE A 105 -8.82 43.09 -18.86
CA ILE A 105 -8.68 43.00 -17.40
C ILE A 105 -8.49 41.52 -17.00
N SER A 106 -7.28 41.16 -16.56
CA SER A 106 -7.02 39.86 -15.93
C SER A 106 -7.06 40.01 -14.41
N SER A 107 -8.13 39.51 -13.79
CA SER A 107 -8.34 39.54 -12.35
C SER A 107 -7.61 38.38 -11.67
N TRP A 108 -7.13 38.61 -10.46
CA TRP A 108 -6.36 37.62 -9.71
C TRP A 108 -6.65 37.66 -8.21
N ILE A 109 -6.47 36.51 -7.58
CA ILE A 109 -6.46 36.32 -6.14
C ILE A 109 -5.13 35.68 -5.73
N GLU A 110 -4.54 36.16 -4.65
CA GLU A 110 -3.26 35.68 -4.13
C GLU A 110 -3.37 35.39 -2.64
N TRP A 111 -2.95 34.20 -2.23
CA TRP A 111 -2.65 33.91 -0.83
C TRP A 111 -1.15 34.10 -0.59
N ARG A 112 -0.78 34.83 0.47
CA ARG A 112 0.60 34.98 0.95
C ARG A 112 0.70 34.47 2.37
N ASN A 113 1.76 33.72 2.64
CA ASN A 113 2.07 33.30 3.99
C ASN A 113 2.44 34.51 4.86
N GLN A 114 1.63 34.79 5.88
CA GLN A 114 1.88 35.89 6.80
C GLN A 114 3.14 35.68 7.66
N ALA A 115 3.56 34.43 7.86
CA ALA A 115 4.76 34.12 8.62
C ALA A 115 6.06 34.44 7.85
N MET A 116 5.97 34.81 6.55
CA MET A 116 7.12 35.00 5.65
C MET A 116 8.03 33.77 5.49
N GLU A 117 7.62 32.61 6.00
CA GLU A 117 8.31 31.34 5.82
C GLU A 117 7.75 30.57 4.62
N SER A 118 8.58 29.74 4.00
CA SER A 118 8.15 28.83 2.95
C SER A 118 7.61 27.53 3.58
N TRP A 119 6.41 27.10 3.21
CA TRP A 119 5.80 25.86 3.71
C TRP A 119 5.60 24.86 2.59
N ASP A 120 5.74 23.57 2.90
CA ASP A 120 5.25 22.53 1.99
C ASP A 120 3.72 22.50 2.11
N MET A 121 3.03 22.49 0.97
CA MET A 121 1.58 22.61 0.90
C MET A 121 0.96 21.61 -0.05
N LYS A 122 -0.22 21.12 0.29
CA LYS A 122 -1.17 20.57 -0.67
C LYS A 122 -2.10 21.70 -1.09
N MET A 123 -2.33 21.89 -2.38
CA MET A 123 -3.34 22.81 -2.89
C MET A 123 -4.41 22.02 -3.64
N THR A 124 -5.69 22.35 -3.44
CA THR A 124 -6.78 21.90 -4.30
C THR A 124 -7.51 23.14 -4.80
N LEU A 125 -7.57 23.27 -6.12
CA LEU A 125 -8.32 24.30 -6.81
C LEU A 125 -9.51 23.64 -7.50
N VAL A 126 -10.72 24.09 -7.18
CA VAL A 126 -11.93 23.76 -7.93
C VAL A 126 -12.40 25.03 -8.62
N ALA A 127 -12.44 25.02 -9.94
CA ALA A 127 -13.03 26.10 -10.72
C ALA A 127 -14.07 25.52 -11.66
N SER A 128 -15.21 26.21 -11.77
CA SER A 128 -16.27 25.85 -12.70
C SER A 128 -16.51 27.01 -13.66
N ASN A 129 -16.86 26.69 -14.89
CA ASN A 129 -17.24 27.70 -15.87
C ASN A 129 -18.78 27.73 -15.99
N PRO A 130 -19.48 28.86 -15.81
CA PRO A 130 -20.89 28.95 -16.17
C PRO A 130 -21.06 28.78 -17.69
N ALA A 131 -22.27 28.42 -18.12
CA ALA A 131 -22.58 28.05 -19.50
C ALA A 131 -22.40 29.18 -20.55
N PHE A 132 -22.00 30.39 -20.15
CA PHE A 132 -21.97 31.60 -20.99
C PHE A 132 -20.58 32.22 -21.01
N CYS A 133 -19.57 31.44 -21.39
CA CYS A 133 -18.17 31.88 -21.32
C CYS A 133 -17.46 31.84 -22.67
N GLY A 134 -18.12 32.30 -23.74
CA GLY A 134 -17.59 32.37 -25.11
C GLY A 134 -16.78 31.13 -25.55
N ASP A 135 -15.49 31.33 -25.75
CA ASP A 135 -14.49 30.31 -26.13
C ASP A 135 -13.82 29.63 -24.92
N GLY A 136 -14.05 30.14 -23.70
CA GLY A 136 -13.72 29.53 -22.42
C GLY A 136 -12.86 30.41 -21.51
N VAL A 137 -12.16 29.80 -20.54
CA VAL A 137 -11.29 30.52 -19.59
C VAL A 137 -9.90 29.89 -19.50
N ILE A 138 -8.91 30.73 -19.22
CA ILE A 138 -7.53 30.40 -18.94
C ILE A 138 -7.29 30.64 -17.45
N LEU A 139 -6.98 29.57 -16.73
CA LEU A 139 -6.59 29.62 -15.32
C LEU A 139 -5.07 29.50 -15.25
N THR A 140 -4.40 30.55 -14.80
CA THR A 140 -2.94 30.57 -14.63
C THR A 140 -2.59 30.64 -13.15
N LEU A 141 -1.83 29.66 -12.67
CA LEU A 141 -1.33 29.59 -11.31
C LEU A 141 0.12 30.06 -11.26
N PHE A 142 0.42 30.94 -10.30
CA PHE A 142 1.77 31.36 -9.94
C PHE A 142 2.09 30.91 -8.51
N LEU A 143 3.32 30.48 -8.28
CA LEU A 143 3.86 30.11 -6.98
C LEU A 143 5.05 30.99 -6.67
N ASN A 144 5.04 31.67 -5.51
CA ASN A 144 6.11 32.57 -5.08
C ASN A 144 6.42 33.69 -6.11
N GLY A 145 5.45 34.03 -6.95
CA GLY A 145 5.61 34.99 -8.06
C GLY A 145 6.01 34.37 -9.41
N ASP A 146 6.49 33.12 -9.42
CA ASP A 146 6.88 32.42 -10.64
C ASP A 146 5.70 31.70 -11.30
N PHE A 147 5.70 31.64 -12.62
CA PHE A 147 4.73 30.89 -13.39
C PHE A 147 4.83 29.39 -13.08
N PHE A 148 3.71 28.75 -12.72
CA PHE A 148 3.68 27.32 -12.41
C PHE A 148 2.90 26.50 -13.43
N SER A 149 1.64 26.88 -13.70
CA SER A 149 0.76 26.09 -14.58
C SER A 149 -0.31 26.96 -15.22
N THR A 150 -0.68 26.62 -16.46
CA THR A 150 -1.85 27.19 -17.14
C THR A 150 -2.77 26.07 -17.58
N THR A 151 -4.03 26.15 -17.19
CA THR A 151 -5.10 25.27 -17.65
C THR A 151 -6.03 26.07 -18.54
N ARG A 152 -6.26 25.60 -19.77
CA ARG A 152 -7.22 26.20 -20.70
C ARG A 152 -8.45 25.31 -20.75
N ASN A 153 -9.62 25.92 -20.55
CA ASN A 153 -10.90 25.27 -20.75
C ASN A 153 -11.51 25.84 -22.04
N VAL A 154 -11.80 24.99 -23.03
CA VAL A 154 -12.39 25.36 -24.33
C VAL A 154 -13.79 24.78 -24.40
N VAL A 155 -14.78 25.57 -24.80
CA VAL A 155 -16.23 25.38 -24.54
C VAL A 155 -16.85 24.15 -25.21
N ASP A 156 -17.62 23.41 -24.39
CA ASP A 156 -18.93 22.79 -24.73
C ASP A 156 -19.49 21.92 -23.57
N ILE A 157 -18.78 21.76 -22.45
CA ILE A 157 -19.27 21.01 -21.29
C ILE A 157 -19.01 21.83 -20.02
N PRO A 158 -20.00 22.04 -19.13
CA PRO A 158 -19.76 22.60 -17.81
C PRO A 158 -18.74 21.72 -17.07
N LEU A 159 -17.48 22.17 -17.05
CA LEU A 159 -16.37 21.42 -16.50
C LEU A 159 -16.07 21.94 -15.11
N ILE A 160 -16.28 21.09 -14.11
CA ILE A 160 -15.69 21.27 -12.78
C ILE A 160 -14.25 20.78 -12.89
N THR A 161 -13.29 21.70 -12.99
CA THR A 161 -11.87 21.34 -12.98
C THR A 161 -11.41 21.30 -11.52
N SER A 162 -11.10 20.10 -11.02
CA SER A 162 -10.44 19.91 -9.72
C SER A 162 -8.97 19.57 -9.94
N ILE A 163 -8.07 20.44 -9.52
CA ILE A 163 -6.63 20.23 -9.63
C ILE A 163 -6.03 20.16 -8.23
N THR A 164 -5.27 19.10 -7.95
CA THR A 164 -4.56 18.93 -6.67
C THR A 164 -3.06 18.87 -6.91
N TYR A 165 -2.30 19.73 -6.23
CA TYR A 165 -0.84 19.77 -6.29
C TYR A 165 -0.21 19.58 -4.90
N LEU A 166 0.94 18.92 -4.86
CA LEU A 166 1.86 18.98 -3.72
C LEU A 166 2.98 19.95 -4.09
N LEU A 167 3.14 20.99 -3.29
CA LEU A 167 4.00 22.13 -3.55
C LEU A 167 5.04 22.22 -2.42
N LEU A 168 6.31 22.43 -2.79
CA LEU A 168 7.40 22.55 -1.83
C LEU A 168 7.79 24.02 -1.69
N ASN A 169 8.13 24.45 -0.47
CA ASN A 169 8.61 25.80 -0.19
C ASN A 169 7.69 26.94 -0.72
N VAL A 170 6.40 26.87 -0.44
CA VAL A 170 5.40 27.86 -0.85
C VAL A 170 5.32 29.02 0.14
N SER A 171 5.57 30.24 -0.34
CA SER A 171 5.33 31.51 0.35
C SER A 171 4.15 32.29 -0.23
N SER A 172 3.82 32.13 -1.51
CA SER A 172 2.58 32.65 -2.09
C SER A 172 1.99 31.76 -3.19
N VAL A 173 0.66 31.83 -3.34
CA VAL A 173 -0.11 31.14 -4.37
C VAL A 173 -1.06 32.15 -5.00
N LYS A 174 -0.86 32.44 -6.29
CA LYS A 174 -1.70 33.38 -7.05
C LYS A 174 -2.43 32.66 -8.17
N LEU A 175 -3.75 32.83 -8.22
CA LEU A 175 -4.62 32.40 -9.31
C LEU A 175 -5.00 33.61 -10.15
N LEU A 176 -4.62 33.59 -11.42
CA LEU A 176 -5.00 34.55 -12.46
C LEU A 176 -6.05 33.90 -13.36
N VAL A 177 -7.14 34.61 -13.63
CA VAL A 177 -8.21 34.15 -14.53
C VAL A 177 -8.27 35.10 -15.71
N GLU A 178 -8.20 34.53 -16.93
CA GLU A 178 -8.25 35.29 -18.18
C GLU A 178 -9.28 34.63 -19.11
N PRO A 179 -10.03 35.38 -19.91
CA PRO A 179 -10.90 34.78 -20.90
C PRO A 179 -10.08 34.18 -22.05
N LEU A 180 -10.53 33.03 -22.57
CA LEU A 180 -9.94 32.41 -23.76
C LEU A 180 -10.60 33.05 -24.98
N ASN A 181 -9.84 33.82 -25.78
CA ASN A 181 -10.27 34.38 -27.08
C ASN A 181 -11.57 35.22 -27.10
N GLY A 182 -11.84 36.07 -26.13
CA GLY A 182 -13.00 36.97 -26.18
C GLY A 182 -13.29 37.66 -24.86
N CYS A 183 -14.40 38.39 -24.79
CA CYS A 183 -14.85 39.12 -23.60
C CYS A 183 -16.17 38.57 -23.01
N ASP A 184 -16.66 37.45 -23.51
CA ASP A 184 -18.00 36.94 -23.16
C ASP A 184 -17.97 35.99 -21.96
N CYS A 185 -17.30 36.36 -20.86
CA CYS A 185 -17.23 35.55 -19.65
C CYS A 185 -17.66 36.36 -18.42
N ASP A 186 -18.93 36.27 -18.04
CA ASP A 186 -19.46 37.09 -16.93
C ASP A 186 -18.77 36.75 -15.59
N GLU A 187 -18.67 35.46 -15.24
CA GLU A 187 -18.25 35.01 -13.92
C GLU A 187 -17.51 33.67 -13.98
N THR A 188 -16.45 33.48 -13.18
CA THR A 188 -15.82 32.16 -12.98
C THR A 188 -15.85 31.79 -11.50
N PRO A 189 -16.73 30.87 -11.07
CA PRO A 189 -16.71 30.38 -9.72
C PRO A 189 -15.44 29.57 -9.41
N TYR A 190 -14.85 29.81 -8.24
CA TYR A 190 -13.64 29.13 -7.78
C TYR A 190 -13.66 28.83 -6.28
N ASN A 191 -12.92 27.80 -5.88
CA ASN A 191 -12.67 27.41 -4.50
C ASN A 191 -11.23 26.89 -4.37
N MET A 192 -10.35 27.66 -3.73
CA MET A 192 -8.96 27.32 -3.53
C MET A 192 -8.70 26.97 -2.06
N LYS A 193 -8.26 25.73 -1.82
CA LYS A 193 -7.91 25.20 -0.49
C LYS A 193 -6.42 24.90 -0.42
N LEU A 194 -5.77 25.33 0.66
CA LEU A 194 -4.36 25.11 0.95
C LEU A 194 -4.22 24.40 2.30
N TRP A 195 -3.50 23.27 2.31
CA TRP A 195 -3.17 22.51 3.51
C TRP A 195 -1.66 22.52 3.71
N ARG A 196 -1.18 22.84 4.93
CA ARG A 196 0.23 22.67 5.28
C ARG A 196 0.56 21.17 5.38
N VAL A 197 1.64 20.75 4.74
CA VAL A 197 2.18 19.39 4.81
C VAL A 197 3.50 19.44 5.57
N TYR A 198 3.71 18.54 6.52
CA TYR A 198 5.00 18.41 7.20
C TYR A 198 5.75 17.26 6.55
N ILE A 199 6.85 17.57 5.86
CA ILE A 199 7.77 16.55 5.36
C ILE A 199 8.83 16.34 6.46
N PRO A 200 8.89 15.18 7.11
CA PRO A 200 9.86 14.94 8.18
C PRO A 200 11.29 14.98 7.63
N THR A 201 12.05 16.01 8.01
CA THR A 201 13.50 16.12 7.74
C THR A 201 14.27 15.36 8.81
N GLY A 202 14.51 14.07 8.60
CA GLY A 202 15.32 13.26 9.51
C GLY A 202 16.79 13.67 9.49
N THR A 203 17.25 14.43 10.50
CA THR A 203 18.67 14.58 10.83
C THR A 203 18.99 13.66 12.00
N ALA A 204 19.66 12.54 11.73
CA ALA A 204 20.09 11.60 12.77
C ALA A 204 21.39 12.10 13.42
N THR A 205 21.31 12.56 14.68
CA THR A 205 22.50 12.77 15.53
C THR A 205 22.77 11.47 16.30
N ALA A 206 23.91 10.83 16.03
CA ALA A 206 24.28 9.59 16.71
C ALA A 206 24.87 9.90 18.10
N SER A 207 24.19 9.47 19.17
CA SER A 207 24.78 9.38 20.51
C SER A 207 25.12 7.92 20.83
N SER A 208 26.42 7.60 20.85
CA SER A 208 26.92 6.28 21.25
C SER A 208 27.08 6.21 22.77
N SER A 209 26.39 5.25 23.39
CA SER A 209 26.82 4.69 24.68
C SER A 209 26.64 3.18 24.61
N ALA A 210 27.75 2.46 24.41
CA ALA A 210 27.80 1.00 24.44
C ALA A 210 28.80 0.59 25.53
N SER A 211 28.32 -0.21 26.49
CA SER A 211 29.16 -0.97 27.43
C SER A 211 29.30 -2.40 26.89
N PRO A 212 30.52 -2.99 26.80
CA PRO A 212 30.70 -4.32 26.23
C PRO A 212 30.70 -5.39 27.32
N SER A 213 30.01 -6.50 27.07
CA SER A 213 30.24 -7.78 27.74
C SER A 213 30.40 -8.86 26.67
N ALA A 214 31.65 -9.32 26.54
CA ALA A 214 32.08 -10.37 25.65
C ALA A 214 32.05 -11.73 26.36
N SER A 215 31.65 -12.78 25.65
CA SER A 215 31.94 -14.16 26.03
C SER A 215 32.22 -14.97 24.77
N ALA A 216 33.51 -15.29 24.60
CA ALA A 216 34.06 -16.15 23.57
C ALA A 216 33.99 -17.62 24.00
N SER A 217 33.75 -18.52 23.06
CA SER A 217 33.94 -19.96 23.24
C SER A 217 34.73 -20.52 22.06
N GLY A 218 36.00 -20.85 22.32
CA GLY A 218 36.86 -21.64 21.44
C GLY A 218 36.98 -23.06 21.97
N THR A 219 36.78 -24.04 21.10
CA THR A 219 36.99 -25.47 21.34
C THR A 219 38.42 -25.88 20.99
N ALA A 220 39.07 -26.64 21.87
CA ALA A 220 40.21 -27.49 21.55
C ALA A 220 40.15 -28.80 22.35
N SER A 221 40.38 -29.90 21.65
CA SER A 221 40.33 -31.28 22.13
C SER A 221 41.61 -31.70 22.84
N ALA A 222 41.50 -32.54 23.88
CA ALA A 222 42.52 -33.53 24.23
C ALA A 222 41.93 -34.67 25.08
N THR A 223 42.48 -35.85 24.81
CA THR A 223 42.10 -37.22 25.17
C THR A 223 42.59 -37.62 26.57
N ALA A 224 41.82 -38.43 27.30
CA ALA A 224 42.21 -39.69 27.96
C ALA A 224 41.41 -39.97 29.25
N ALA A 225 41.04 -41.24 29.39
CA ALA A 225 40.17 -41.89 30.36
C ALA A 225 40.81 -42.09 31.76
N PRO A 226 40.25 -42.94 32.64
CA PRO A 226 38.89 -43.04 33.18
C PRO A 226 38.92 -42.91 34.73
N VAL A 227 37.78 -43.16 35.40
CA VAL A 227 37.64 -43.99 36.64
C VAL A 227 36.62 -43.41 37.64
N LEU A 228 35.69 -44.30 38.01
CA LEU A 228 34.83 -44.39 39.21
C LEU A 228 33.65 -43.43 39.41
N SER A 229 32.47 -44.01 39.15
CA SER A 229 31.20 -43.89 39.90
C SER A 229 31.41 -43.98 41.44
N PRO A 230 30.40 -43.75 42.33
CA PRO A 230 28.96 -43.76 42.05
C PRO A 230 28.06 -42.81 42.88
N SER A 231 26.77 -42.79 42.49
CA SER A 231 25.57 -42.74 43.38
C SER A 231 25.27 -41.41 44.11
N PHE A 232 24.06 -40.98 44.48
CA PHE A 232 22.67 -41.46 44.60
C PHE A 232 21.78 -40.25 44.19
N THR A 233 20.74 -40.38 43.37
CA THR A 233 19.33 -40.71 43.70
C THR A 233 18.49 -39.54 44.22
N ALA A 234 17.60 -39.09 43.31
CA ALA A 234 16.18 -38.71 43.48
C ALA A 234 15.79 -37.68 44.55
N SER A 235 15.04 -36.64 44.14
CA SER A 235 13.57 -36.70 44.09
C SER A 235 12.97 -35.34 43.73
N ALA A 236 11.97 -35.38 42.85
CA ALA A 236 11.03 -34.29 42.59
C ALA A 236 10.21 -33.97 43.86
N THR A 237 9.66 -32.77 44.00
CA THR A 237 8.24 -32.44 43.68
C THR A 237 7.91 -31.01 44.16
N ALA A 238 6.97 -30.39 43.44
CA ALA A 238 5.97 -29.41 43.91
C ALA A 238 6.33 -27.90 43.99
N THR A 239 5.77 -27.19 43.00
CA THR A 239 5.04 -25.91 43.06
C THR A 239 4.58 -25.41 44.44
N ALA A 240 4.85 -24.12 44.73
CA ALA A 240 3.84 -23.14 45.12
C ALA A 240 4.42 -21.71 45.17
N SER A 241 3.58 -20.78 44.75
CA SER A 241 3.67 -19.32 44.74
C SER A 241 3.77 -18.65 46.11
N SER A 242 4.52 -17.55 46.21
CA SER A 242 4.08 -16.30 46.89
C SER A 242 5.13 -15.18 46.81
N SER A 243 4.68 -14.05 46.25
CA SER A 243 4.97 -12.65 46.59
C SER A 243 6.10 -12.30 47.57
N ARG A 244 6.96 -11.35 47.17
CA ARG A 244 7.53 -10.33 48.06
C ARG A 244 7.83 -9.02 47.32
N SER A 245 7.40 -7.96 47.97
CA SER A 245 7.41 -6.55 47.60
C SER A 245 8.69 -5.81 48.03
N SER A 246 8.84 -4.62 47.45
CA SER A 246 9.55 -3.41 47.94
C SER A 246 11.06 -3.29 47.73
N ILE A 247 11.47 -2.14 47.16
CA ILE A 247 12.58 -1.23 47.50
C ILE A 247 12.57 -0.12 46.42
N ALA A 248 11.97 1.03 46.71
CA ALA A 248 12.57 2.26 47.25
C ALA A 248 13.11 3.21 46.15
N THR A 249 12.25 4.15 45.76
CA THR A 249 12.54 5.33 44.95
C THR A 249 13.33 6.35 45.79
N ARG A 250 14.47 6.83 45.27
CA ARG A 250 15.10 8.08 45.72
C ARG A 250 15.03 9.12 44.62
N SER A 251 14.33 10.20 44.95
CA SER A 251 14.22 11.44 44.21
C SER A 251 15.48 12.29 44.41
N ALA A 252 15.99 12.89 43.35
CA ALA A 252 16.88 14.04 43.43
C ALA A 252 16.40 15.08 42.43
N SER A 253 15.90 16.20 42.98
CA SER A 253 15.45 17.38 42.25
C SER A 253 16.66 18.25 41.89
N ALA A 254 16.72 18.72 40.65
CA ALA A 254 17.54 19.86 40.26
C ALA A 254 16.63 20.92 39.65
N THR A 255 16.50 22.03 40.36
CA THR A 255 15.73 23.21 40.00
C THR A 255 16.55 24.08 39.07
N TYR A 256 16.06 24.36 37.86
CA TYR A 256 16.52 25.49 37.07
C TYR A 256 15.33 26.40 36.75
N SER A 257 15.46 27.63 37.24
CA SER A 257 14.55 28.75 37.02
C SER A 257 14.97 29.51 35.78
N SER A 258 14.04 29.73 34.85
CA SER A 258 14.11 30.83 33.90
C SER A 258 12.69 31.24 33.50
N THR A 259 12.26 32.38 34.02
CA THR A 259 11.09 33.13 33.54
C THR A 259 11.35 33.72 32.17
N PRO A 260 10.35 33.66 31.26
CA PRO A 260 10.03 34.84 30.48
C PRO A 260 8.55 35.19 30.57
N THR A 261 8.32 36.48 30.79
CA THR A 261 7.05 37.19 30.76
C THR A 261 6.52 37.21 29.31
N VAL A 262 5.36 36.59 29.07
CA VAL A 262 4.60 36.75 27.83
C VAL A 262 3.16 37.09 28.20
N THR A 263 2.72 38.24 27.69
CA THR A 263 1.37 38.79 27.82
C THR A 263 0.36 37.86 27.15
N ALA A 264 -0.56 37.30 27.93
CA ALA A 264 -1.54 36.33 27.46
C ALA A 264 -2.62 37.01 26.58
N SER A 265 -2.77 36.50 25.37
CA SER A 265 -4.02 36.54 24.59
C SER A 265 -4.85 35.31 24.99
N PRO A 266 -6.20 35.40 25.09
CA PRO A 266 -7.01 34.32 25.66
C PRO A 266 -7.01 33.10 24.74
N THR A 267 -6.35 32.04 25.17
CA THR A 267 -6.53 30.69 24.63
C THR A 267 -7.76 30.05 25.28
N PRO A 268 -8.50 29.16 24.59
CA PRO A 268 -9.64 28.47 25.18
C PRO A 268 -9.15 27.57 26.31
N ASN A 269 -9.57 27.90 27.52
CA ASN A 269 -9.21 27.23 28.76
C ASN A 269 -9.76 25.79 28.79
N TRP A 270 -8.87 24.80 28.76
CA TRP A 270 -9.13 23.36 29.04
C TRP A 270 -9.33 23.10 30.55
N PHE A 271 -9.92 24.04 31.27
CA PHE A 271 -10.12 23.90 32.71
C PHE A 271 -11.30 22.98 33.01
N ALA A 272 -11.19 22.24 34.10
CA ALA A 272 -12.34 21.54 34.66
C ALA A 272 -13.51 22.54 34.77
N PRO A 273 -14.73 22.15 34.34
CA PRO A 273 -15.91 22.99 34.46
C PRO A 273 -16.02 23.55 35.88
N PRO A 274 -16.31 24.86 36.04
CA PRO A 274 -16.22 25.52 37.33
C PRO A 274 -17.09 24.81 38.37
N PRO A 275 -16.57 24.57 39.59
CA PRO A 275 -17.32 23.92 40.65
C PRO A 275 -18.58 24.73 40.95
N MET A 276 -19.73 24.11 40.79
CA MET A 276 -21.02 24.76 41.02
C MET A 276 -21.51 24.40 42.42
N ASN A 277 -21.85 25.43 43.20
CA ASN A 277 -22.60 25.21 44.43
C ASN A 277 -24.07 24.97 44.08
N LEU A 278 -24.53 23.73 44.20
CA LEU A 278 -25.88 23.30 43.82
C LEU A 278 -26.96 23.65 44.88
N THR A 279 -26.58 24.27 46.01
CA THR A 279 -27.56 24.72 47.02
C THR A 279 -28.25 26.00 46.53
N ASN A 280 -29.52 25.91 46.13
CA ASN A 280 -30.40 27.01 45.69
C ASN A 280 -30.23 27.52 44.25
N ILE A 281 -29.91 26.63 43.29
CA ILE A 281 -29.92 27.02 41.87
C ILE A 281 -31.36 27.18 41.35
N THR A 282 -31.64 28.30 40.68
CA THR A 282 -32.91 28.48 39.96
C THR A 282 -32.90 27.74 38.62
N ILE A 283 -34.06 27.34 38.10
CA ILE A 283 -34.18 26.68 36.78
C ILE A 283 -33.47 27.49 35.68
N ARG A 284 -33.59 28.82 35.70
CA ARG A 284 -32.94 29.70 34.73
C ARG A 284 -31.40 29.63 34.81
N GLN A 285 -30.84 29.70 36.01
CA GLN A 285 -29.39 29.57 36.21
C GLN A 285 -28.87 28.18 35.81
N ALA A 286 -29.67 27.14 36.05
CA ALA A 286 -29.34 25.79 35.61
C ALA A 286 -29.32 25.69 34.08
N THR A 287 -30.30 26.27 33.37
CA THR A 287 -30.31 26.29 31.90
C THR A 287 -29.12 27.05 31.32
N GLU A 288 -28.78 28.22 31.86
CA GLU A 288 -27.61 29.01 31.44
C GLU A 288 -26.30 28.24 31.66
N PHE A 289 -26.19 27.52 32.79
CA PHE A 289 -25.05 26.67 33.06
C PHE A 289 -24.98 25.43 32.17
N ILE A 290 -26.11 24.79 31.88
CA ILE A 290 -26.17 23.63 30.97
C ILE A 290 -25.73 24.04 29.56
N ASN A 291 -26.15 25.21 29.08
CA ASN A 291 -25.65 25.77 27.82
C ASN A 291 -24.14 26.07 27.86
N THR A 292 -23.59 26.36 29.04
CA THR A 292 -22.14 26.54 29.22
C THR A 292 -21.42 25.18 29.21
N LEU A 293 -21.97 24.16 29.88
CA LEU A 293 -21.45 22.79 29.88
C LEU A 293 -21.45 22.16 28.48
N ALA A 294 -22.39 22.54 27.61
CA ALA A 294 -22.45 22.11 26.22
C ALA A 294 -21.16 22.39 25.43
N ASN A 295 -20.31 23.32 25.88
CA ASN A 295 -19.03 23.64 25.23
C ASN A 295 -17.84 22.79 25.73
N TYR A 296 -18.04 21.91 26.72
CA TYR A 296 -16.98 21.07 27.28
C TYR A 296 -17.03 19.65 26.72
N ASP A 297 -15.93 18.92 26.88
CA ASP A 297 -15.84 17.52 26.47
C ASP A 297 -16.89 16.67 27.23
N PRO A 298 -17.74 15.92 26.51
CA PRO A 298 -18.74 15.01 27.08
C PRO A 298 -18.24 14.11 28.22
N SER A 299 -17.01 13.61 28.12
CA SER A 299 -16.41 12.73 29.13
C SER A 299 -16.20 13.42 30.49
N VAL A 300 -16.04 14.75 30.50
CA VAL A 300 -15.77 15.55 31.70
C VAL A 300 -17.05 16.01 32.39
N ILE A 301 -18.12 16.27 31.62
CA ILE A 301 -19.36 16.87 32.13
C ILE A 301 -20.42 15.87 32.58
N LYS A 302 -20.30 14.58 32.22
CA LYS A 302 -21.29 13.52 32.53
C LYS A 302 -21.74 13.51 34.00
N THR A 303 -20.80 13.53 34.95
CA THR A 303 -21.12 13.49 36.39
C THR A 303 -21.84 14.77 36.85
N GLN A 304 -21.45 15.92 36.34
CA GLN A 304 -22.05 17.21 36.71
C GLN A 304 -23.47 17.34 36.16
N LEU A 305 -23.70 16.84 34.95
CA LEU A 305 -25.03 16.76 34.35
C LEU A 305 -25.96 15.89 35.21
N ASN A 306 -25.51 14.69 35.62
CA ASN A 306 -26.28 13.81 36.50
C ASN A 306 -26.65 14.49 37.83
N GLN A 307 -25.67 15.09 38.51
CA GLN A 307 -25.88 15.77 39.79
C GLN A 307 -26.84 16.95 39.67
N LEU A 308 -26.68 17.76 38.62
CA LEU A 308 -27.56 18.89 38.34
C LEU A 308 -28.99 18.43 38.04
N GLY A 309 -29.15 17.42 37.18
CA GLY A 309 -30.46 16.89 36.82
C GLY A 309 -31.18 16.25 38.01
N ALA A 310 -30.46 15.55 38.91
CA ALA A 310 -31.02 15.03 40.14
C ALA A 310 -31.47 16.14 41.11
N LYS A 311 -30.76 17.27 41.17
CA LYS A 311 -31.14 18.42 42.01
C LYS A 311 -32.32 19.20 41.47
N LEU A 312 -32.51 19.24 40.15
CA LEU A 312 -33.63 19.90 39.49
C LEU A 312 -34.91 19.05 39.45
N LEU A 313 -34.84 17.82 39.98
CA LEU A 313 -35.95 16.88 39.96
C LEU A 313 -36.97 17.21 41.07
N ASP A 314 -38.05 17.90 40.72
CA ASP A 314 -39.15 18.23 41.64
C ASP A 314 -40.30 17.21 41.52
N ASN A 315 -40.16 16.04 42.16
CA ASN A 315 -41.13 14.93 42.19
C ASN A 315 -41.63 14.38 40.84
N GLY A 316 -40.97 14.72 39.73
CA GLY A 316 -41.39 14.34 38.38
C GLY A 316 -40.23 13.96 37.46
N SER A 317 -40.15 14.65 36.33
CA SER A 317 -39.11 14.47 35.31
C SER A 317 -38.53 15.83 34.90
N PHE A 318 -37.23 15.89 34.70
CA PHE A 318 -36.51 17.03 34.15
C PHE A 318 -35.93 16.65 32.79
N ALA A 319 -36.11 17.48 31.76
CA ALA A 319 -35.50 17.26 30.46
C ALA A 319 -34.93 18.55 29.89
N ILE A 320 -33.78 18.46 29.24
CA ILE A 320 -33.12 19.57 28.56
C ILE A 320 -32.54 19.08 27.23
N ASN A 321 -32.61 19.93 26.21
CA ASN A 321 -32.03 19.65 24.91
C ASN A 321 -31.06 20.76 24.53
N THR A 322 -29.85 20.38 24.12
CA THR A 322 -28.80 21.28 23.64
C THR A 322 -28.33 20.82 22.26
N THR A 323 -27.43 21.58 21.63
CA THR A 323 -26.83 21.17 20.36
C THR A 323 -25.82 20.01 20.52
N THR A 324 -25.29 19.78 21.72
CA THR A 324 -24.27 18.75 21.98
C THR A 324 -24.80 17.50 22.68
N PHE A 325 -25.89 17.63 23.44
CA PHE A 325 -26.59 16.50 24.04
C PHE A 325 -28.05 16.83 24.36
N SER A 326 -28.87 15.79 24.43
CA SER A 326 -30.18 15.81 25.05
C SER A 326 -30.07 15.06 26.38
N MET A 327 -30.63 15.58 27.47
CA MET A 327 -30.67 14.89 28.78
C MET A 327 -32.09 14.81 29.34
N SER A 328 -32.45 13.67 29.91
CA SER A 328 -33.68 13.46 30.69
C SER A 328 -33.34 12.79 32.03
N VAL A 329 -33.94 13.26 33.12
CA VAL A 329 -33.84 12.66 34.46
C VAL A 329 -35.24 12.45 34.99
N GLN A 330 -35.52 11.26 35.51
CA GLN A 330 -36.84 10.92 36.04
C GLN A 330 -36.72 10.21 37.39
N ALA A 331 -37.65 10.52 38.30
CA ALA A 331 -37.75 9.80 39.57
C ALA A 331 -38.10 8.33 39.32
N LEU A 332 -37.46 7.41 40.04
CA LEU A 332 -37.75 5.98 39.92
C LEU A 332 -38.94 5.59 40.81
N PRO A 333 -40.01 4.98 40.27
CA PRO A 333 -41.10 4.50 41.10
C PRO A 333 -40.66 3.31 41.98
N PRO A 334 -41.24 3.15 43.18
CA PRO A 334 -40.78 2.15 44.16
C PRO A 334 -41.12 0.69 43.80
N THR A 335 -42.12 0.44 42.94
CA THR A 335 -42.66 -0.93 42.75
C THR A 335 -43.06 -1.31 41.32
N ALA A 336 -43.00 -0.40 40.35
CA ALA A 336 -43.43 -0.67 38.97
C ALA A 336 -42.26 -0.63 37.98
N PRO A 337 -42.28 -1.47 36.91
CA PRO A 337 -41.40 -1.26 35.77
C PRO A 337 -41.65 0.14 35.19
N HIS A 338 -40.58 0.74 34.67
CA HIS A 338 -40.59 2.14 34.29
C HIS A 338 -40.01 2.31 32.89
N THR A 339 -40.73 2.99 32.01
CA THR A 339 -40.25 3.28 30.66
C THR A 339 -39.72 4.70 30.58
N LEU A 340 -38.43 4.86 30.30
CA LEU A 340 -37.84 6.15 29.97
C LEU A 340 -38.07 6.46 28.50
N LYS A 341 -38.50 7.69 28.24
CA LYS A 341 -38.66 8.22 26.88
C LYS A 341 -37.86 9.51 26.74
N GLN A 342 -37.04 9.57 25.71
CA GLN A 342 -36.33 10.78 25.32
C GLN A 342 -36.16 10.79 23.80
N GLY A 343 -36.81 11.76 23.14
CA GLY A 343 -36.87 11.76 21.67
C GLY A 343 -37.48 10.45 21.14
N THR A 344 -36.73 9.75 20.30
CA THR A 344 -37.10 8.45 19.72
C THR A 344 -36.62 7.25 20.55
N ILE A 345 -35.85 7.48 21.61
CA ILE A 345 -35.29 6.44 22.45
C ILE A 345 -36.34 6.04 23.50
N GLN A 346 -36.61 4.73 23.56
CA GLN A 346 -37.42 4.11 24.60
C GLN A 346 -36.58 3.06 25.32
N ILE A 347 -36.52 3.15 26.65
CA ILE A 347 -35.81 2.20 27.51
C ILE A 347 -36.79 1.67 28.55
N ASP A 348 -37.05 0.38 28.51
CA ASP A 348 -37.87 -0.30 29.51
C ASP A 348 -36.97 -0.78 30.65
N LEU A 349 -37.16 -0.19 31.83
CA LEU A 349 -36.40 -0.51 33.03
C LEU A 349 -37.18 -1.49 33.91
N PRO A 350 -36.53 -2.52 34.47
CA PRO A 350 -37.11 -3.33 35.53
C PRO A 350 -37.38 -2.48 36.79
N PRO A 351 -38.09 -2.99 37.81
CA PRO A 351 -38.29 -2.29 39.08
C PRO A 351 -36.98 -2.15 39.88
N LEU A 352 -36.16 -1.17 39.50
CA LEU A 352 -34.77 -0.98 39.97
C LEU A 352 -34.67 -0.57 41.43
N SER A 353 -35.66 0.14 41.96
CA SER A 353 -35.73 0.59 43.36
C SER A 353 -35.80 -0.57 44.36
N SER A 354 -36.38 -1.70 43.95
CA SER A 354 -36.40 -2.93 44.77
C SER A 354 -35.03 -3.62 44.85
N THR A 355 -34.26 -3.55 43.77
CA THR A 355 -32.91 -4.14 43.67
C THR A 355 -31.84 -3.23 44.26
N PHE A 356 -32.01 -1.92 44.13
CA PHE A 356 -31.07 -0.90 44.56
C PHE A 356 -31.80 0.14 45.43
N PRO A 357 -31.88 -0.07 46.76
CA PRO A 357 -32.62 0.82 47.66
C PRO A 357 -32.13 2.27 47.67
N ALA A 358 -30.88 2.50 47.26
CA ALA A 358 -30.29 3.84 47.14
C ALA A 358 -30.69 4.56 45.84
N ALA A 359 -31.29 3.87 44.86
CA ALA A 359 -31.68 4.44 43.58
C ALA A 359 -32.89 5.36 43.75
N SER A 360 -32.71 6.66 43.54
CA SER A 360 -33.80 7.64 43.61
C SER A 360 -34.30 8.06 42.24
N SER A 361 -33.42 8.13 41.26
CA SER A 361 -33.74 8.63 39.92
C SER A 361 -32.86 7.94 38.87
N VAL A 362 -33.22 8.14 37.61
CA VAL A 362 -32.48 7.63 36.47
C VAL A 362 -32.25 8.77 35.49
N SER A 363 -31.04 8.82 34.95
CA SER A 363 -30.62 9.81 33.95
C SER A 363 -30.29 9.12 32.64
N LEU A 364 -30.86 9.67 31.57
CA LEU A 364 -30.60 9.34 30.19
C LEU A 364 -29.96 10.56 29.52
N ILE A 365 -28.81 10.39 28.88
CA ILE A 365 -28.14 11.44 28.10
C ILE A 365 -27.88 10.87 26.70
N GLU A 366 -28.45 11.50 25.69
CA GLU A 366 -28.19 11.23 24.27
C GLU A 366 -27.17 12.25 23.76
N TRP A 367 -25.98 11.78 23.38
CA TRP A 367 -24.91 12.63 22.87
C TRP A 367 -25.02 12.82 21.36
N THR A 368 -24.93 14.06 20.89
CA THR A 368 -24.92 14.35 19.43
C THR A 368 -23.54 14.14 18.81
N SER A 369 -22.50 14.04 19.62
CA SER A 369 -21.12 13.72 19.22
C SER A 369 -20.55 12.61 20.09
N ASN A 370 -19.56 11.86 19.58
CA ASN A 370 -19.02 10.70 20.29
C ASN A 370 -18.09 11.11 21.47
N PRO A 371 -18.50 11.00 22.76
CA PRO A 371 -17.63 11.23 23.94
C PRO A 371 -16.29 10.49 23.92
N TYR A 372 -16.21 9.38 23.20
CA TYR A 372 -15.09 8.45 23.21
C TYR A 372 -14.26 8.50 21.93
N ALA A 373 -14.46 9.49 21.06
CA ALA A 373 -13.72 9.63 19.81
C ALA A 373 -12.19 9.68 20.02
N ASN A 374 -11.73 10.24 21.15
CA ASN A 374 -10.31 10.30 21.49
C ASN A 374 -9.77 9.02 22.14
N ALA A 375 -10.66 8.16 22.68
CA ALA A 375 -10.31 6.96 23.43
C ALA A 375 -10.45 5.66 22.60
N SER A 376 -11.24 5.69 21.51
CA SER A 376 -11.52 4.53 20.67
C SER A 376 -11.54 4.89 19.18
N SER A 377 -10.92 4.03 18.36
CA SER A 377 -10.97 4.13 16.89
C SER A 377 -12.29 3.64 16.29
N VAL A 378 -13.12 2.95 17.07
CA VAL A 378 -14.45 2.50 16.63
C VAL A 378 -15.43 3.66 16.66
N VAL A 379 -16.01 3.96 15.50
CA VAL A 379 -17.08 4.96 15.34
C VAL A 379 -18.43 4.22 15.31
N PRO A 380 -19.33 4.46 16.28
CA PRO A 380 -20.66 3.87 16.27
C PRO A 380 -21.55 4.42 15.15
N ASP A 381 -22.54 3.63 14.71
CA ASP A 381 -23.55 4.02 13.71
C ASP A 381 -24.78 4.71 14.36
N SER A 382 -24.89 4.69 15.69
CA SER A 382 -25.91 5.41 16.45
C SER A 382 -25.31 6.51 17.32
N PRO A 383 -26.12 7.49 17.77
CA PRO A 383 -25.77 8.33 18.90
C PRO A 383 -25.34 7.49 20.10
N ILE A 384 -24.44 8.05 20.91
CA ILE A 384 -24.06 7.41 22.16
C ILE A 384 -25.07 7.78 23.21
N ILE A 385 -25.53 6.79 23.95
CA ILE A 385 -26.53 6.96 24.98
C ILE A 385 -25.92 6.56 26.32
N THR A 386 -25.90 7.50 27.24
CA THR A 386 -25.51 7.27 28.62
C THR A 386 -26.75 7.02 29.46
N LEU A 387 -26.80 5.90 30.16
CA LEU A 387 -27.86 5.58 31.13
C LEU A 387 -27.24 5.36 32.50
N ASN A 388 -27.55 6.23 33.46
CA ASN A 388 -27.09 6.09 34.83
C ASN A 388 -28.28 6.04 35.79
N ILE A 389 -28.23 5.13 36.75
CA ILE A 389 -29.09 5.19 37.93
C ILE A 389 -28.41 6.09 38.95
N LEU A 390 -29.15 7.02 39.53
CA LEU A 390 -28.63 8.03 40.44
C LEU A 390 -29.14 7.78 41.87
N ASP A 391 -28.27 8.04 42.84
CA ASP A 391 -28.65 8.15 44.25
C ASP A 391 -29.35 9.50 44.54
N ALA A 392 -29.82 9.68 45.77
CA ALA A 392 -30.48 10.92 46.20
C ALA A 392 -29.57 12.18 46.12
N SER A 393 -28.26 12.00 45.96
CA SER A 393 -27.28 13.07 45.75
C SER A 393 -26.98 13.34 44.27
N GLY A 394 -27.51 12.51 43.36
CA GLY A 394 -27.25 12.58 41.93
C GLY A 394 -25.96 11.87 41.48
N ASN A 395 -25.35 11.06 42.34
CA ASN A 395 -24.17 10.27 41.96
C ASN A 395 -24.58 8.98 41.26
N PRO A 396 -23.86 8.56 40.20
CA PRO A 396 -24.17 7.33 39.49
C PRO A 396 -23.86 6.09 40.36
N ILE A 397 -24.80 5.15 40.40
CA ILE A 397 -24.64 3.83 41.02
C ILE A 397 -24.09 2.88 39.95
N SER A 398 -22.89 2.34 40.17
CA SER A 398 -22.27 1.41 39.21
C SER A 398 -22.97 0.05 39.24
N ILE A 399 -23.56 -0.34 38.11
CA ILE A 399 -24.28 -1.61 37.97
C ILE A 399 -23.70 -2.37 36.78
N LYS A 400 -23.06 -3.49 37.09
CA LYS A 400 -22.36 -4.32 36.10
C LYS A 400 -23.18 -5.52 35.63
N ASN A 401 -24.13 -6.03 36.42
CA ASN A 401 -24.87 -7.21 36.00
C ASN A 401 -26.30 -7.19 36.56
N LEU A 402 -27.24 -6.79 35.72
CA LEU A 402 -28.66 -6.89 36.02
C LEU A 402 -29.15 -8.31 35.77
N THR A 403 -29.81 -8.90 36.77
CA THR A 403 -30.47 -10.21 36.63
C THR A 403 -31.59 -10.18 35.60
N ASN A 404 -32.29 -9.04 35.48
CA ASN A 404 -33.27 -8.77 34.45
C ASN A 404 -32.68 -7.72 33.50
N PRO A 405 -32.40 -8.05 32.23
CA PRO A 405 -31.79 -7.11 31.30
C PRO A 405 -32.72 -5.95 30.99
N ILE A 406 -32.13 -4.83 30.57
CA ILE A 406 -32.86 -3.70 30.02
C ILE A 406 -33.02 -3.87 28.50
N TYR A 407 -34.15 -3.39 27.99
CA TYR A 407 -34.43 -3.36 26.57
C TYR A 407 -34.37 -1.91 26.10
N MET A 408 -33.51 -1.66 25.11
CA MET A 408 -33.32 -0.33 24.53
C MET A 408 -33.62 -0.40 23.05
N SER A 409 -34.44 0.53 22.57
CA SER A 409 -34.65 0.75 21.14
C SER A 409 -33.98 2.06 20.73
N TRP A 410 -33.11 1.99 19.74
CA TRP A 410 -32.33 3.12 19.25
C TRP A 410 -32.69 3.45 17.81
N SER A 411 -32.81 4.74 17.50
CA SER A 411 -32.83 5.18 16.11
C SER A 411 -31.41 5.23 15.58
N LEU A 412 -31.12 4.44 14.55
CA LEU A 412 -29.88 4.57 13.79
C LEU A 412 -29.94 5.92 13.06
N HIS A 413 -28.96 6.80 13.29
CA HIS A 413 -28.86 8.09 12.58
C HIS A 413 -28.25 7.89 11.20
N ILE A 414 -28.78 6.92 10.47
CA ILE A 414 -28.42 6.66 9.09
C ILE A 414 -29.21 7.69 8.26
N SER A 415 -28.50 8.49 7.46
CA SER A 415 -29.11 9.52 6.62
C SER A 415 -30.24 8.91 5.78
N PRO A 416 -31.39 9.58 5.57
CA PRO A 416 -32.44 9.09 4.66
C PRO A 416 -31.93 8.79 3.25
N ASP A 417 -30.86 9.48 2.84
CA ASP A 417 -30.18 9.29 1.55
C ASP A 417 -29.14 8.16 1.57
N ASP A 418 -28.91 7.52 2.72
CA ASP A 418 -27.98 6.41 2.83
C ASP A 418 -28.49 5.24 1.98
N PRO A 419 -27.65 4.68 1.11
CA PRO A 419 -28.06 3.62 0.19
C PRO A 419 -28.53 2.35 0.90
N ARG A 420 -28.28 2.20 2.21
CA ARG A 420 -28.81 1.12 3.05
C ARG A 420 -30.30 1.29 3.34
N LEU A 421 -30.81 2.52 3.41
CA LEU A 421 -32.18 2.85 3.84
C LEU A 421 -33.19 2.94 2.70
N GLN A 422 -32.73 2.95 1.44
CA GLN A 422 -33.66 3.09 0.31
C GLN A 422 -34.56 1.85 0.20
N PRO A 423 -35.85 2.01 -0.18
CA PRO A 423 -36.72 0.87 -0.43
C PRO A 423 -36.16 0.04 -1.60
N PRO A 424 -36.17 -1.30 -1.52
CA PRO A 424 -35.65 -2.12 -2.60
C PRO A 424 -36.39 -1.81 -3.89
N PRO A 425 -35.67 -1.60 -5.01
CA PRO A 425 -36.32 -1.33 -6.28
C PRO A 425 -37.22 -2.51 -6.64
N MET A 426 -38.44 -2.18 -7.06
CA MET A 426 -39.40 -3.14 -7.57
C MET A 426 -39.40 -3.09 -9.09
N TYR A 427 -39.39 -4.26 -9.69
CA TYR A 427 -39.40 -4.46 -11.12
C TYR A 427 -40.69 -5.14 -11.54
N LEU A 428 -41.18 -4.79 -12.72
CA LEU A 428 -42.32 -5.44 -13.37
C LEU A 428 -41.83 -5.91 -14.72
N ALA A 429 -41.82 -7.21 -14.98
CA ALA A 429 -41.52 -7.73 -16.31
C ALA A 429 -42.80 -8.07 -17.06
N ARG A 430 -42.81 -7.70 -18.34
CA ARG A 430 -43.74 -8.23 -19.32
C ARG A 430 -43.06 -9.40 -20.04
N CYS A 431 -43.30 -10.60 -19.54
CA CYS A 431 -42.51 -11.80 -19.86
C CYS A 431 -42.58 -12.20 -21.34
N ASP A 432 -43.72 -11.96 -22.00
CA ASP A 432 -43.91 -12.26 -23.43
C ASP A 432 -43.16 -11.30 -24.37
N MET A 433 -43.02 -10.04 -23.98
CA MET A 433 -42.34 -9.01 -24.79
C MET A 433 -40.88 -8.78 -24.39
N SER A 434 -40.40 -9.46 -23.36
CA SER A 434 -39.05 -9.28 -22.81
C SER A 434 -38.77 -7.84 -22.33
N GLU A 435 -39.80 -7.12 -21.90
CA GLU A 435 -39.69 -5.76 -21.37
C GLU A 435 -39.62 -5.77 -19.85
N LEU A 436 -38.77 -4.92 -19.28
CA LEU A 436 -38.64 -4.73 -17.84
C LEU A 436 -38.92 -3.27 -17.49
N TYR A 437 -39.75 -3.07 -16.48
CA TYR A 437 -40.12 -1.77 -15.97
C TYR A 437 -39.62 -1.63 -14.53
N LEU A 438 -39.08 -0.45 -14.16
CA LEU A 438 -38.67 -0.10 -12.81
C LEU A 438 -39.75 0.77 -12.17
N TYR A 439 -40.18 0.41 -10.97
CA TYR A 439 -41.08 1.23 -10.17
C TYR A 439 -40.32 2.42 -9.57
N LYS A 440 -40.71 3.65 -9.95
CA LYS A 440 -40.14 4.90 -9.43
C LYS A 440 -41.25 5.94 -9.26
N SER A 441 -41.39 6.47 -8.04
CA SER A 441 -42.31 7.58 -7.72
C SER A 441 -43.74 7.32 -8.22
N ASP A 442 -44.33 6.20 -7.82
CA ASP A 442 -45.71 5.77 -8.16
C ASP A 442 -45.97 5.42 -9.63
N SER A 443 -44.93 5.28 -10.45
CA SER A 443 -45.06 4.90 -11.86
C SER A 443 -44.01 3.86 -12.29
N TYR A 444 -44.34 3.08 -13.32
CA TYR A 444 -43.43 2.11 -13.91
C TYR A 444 -42.72 2.73 -15.12
N ILE A 445 -41.40 2.86 -15.05
CA ILE A 445 -40.55 3.40 -16.12
C ILE A 445 -39.93 2.22 -16.87
N LEU A 446 -40.14 2.14 -18.18
CA LEU A 446 -39.48 1.14 -19.03
C LEU A 446 -37.96 1.29 -18.92
N LEU A 447 -37.25 0.18 -18.71
CA LEU A 447 -35.79 0.12 -18.74
C LEU A 447 -35.32 -0.38 -20.13
N PRO A 448 -35.10 0.51 -21.11
CA PRO A 448 -34.76 0.12 -22.48
C PRO A 448 -33.41 -0.61 -22.61
N TYR A 449 -32.61 -0.66 -21.54
CA TYR A 449 -31.28 -1.28 -21.50
C TYR A 449 -31.11 -2.29 -20.36
N ALA A 450 -32.20 -2.91 -19.89
CA ALA A 450 -32.08 -4.00 -18.94
C ALA A 450 -31.26 -5.14 -19.55
N ASN A 451 -30.22 -5.61 -18.84
CA ASN A 451 -29.30 -6.62 -19.34
C ASN A 451 -29.99 -7.99 -19.37
N LEU A 452 -30.67 -8.29 -20.49
CA LEU A 452 -31.36 -9.55 -20.74
C LEU A 452 -30.32 -10.66 -20.89
N THR A 453 -30.30 -11.60 -19.96
CA THR A 453 -29.33 -12.70 -19.97
C THR A 453 -29.85 -13.90 -20.76
N ALA A 454 -31.17 -14.10 -20.77
CA ALA A 454 -31.90 -15.09 -21.56
C ALA A 454 -33.35 -14.60 -21.80
N PRO A 455 -34.11 -15.16 -22.76
CA PRO A 455 -35.52 -14.83 -22.93
C PRO A 455 -36.30 -14.96 -21.60
N GLY A 456 -36.92 -13.87 -21.16
CA GLY A 456 -37.62 -13.80 -19.86
C GLY A 456 -36.71 -13.81 -18.63
N THR A 457 -35.40 -13.55 -18.77
CA THR A 457 -34.47 -13.46 -17.63
C THR A 457 -33.63 -12.19 -17.69
N TRP A 458 -33.69 -11.37 -16.65
CA TRP A 458 -32.97 -10.12 -16.53
C TRP A 458 -32.03 -10.12 -15.33
N ARG A 459 -30.92 -9.41 -15.46
CA ARG A 459 -30.09 -9.03 -14.32
C ARG A 459 -30.44 -7.60 -13.92
N VAL A 460 -31.03 -7.44 -12.74
CA VAL A 460 -31.62 -6.18 -12.29
C VAL A 460 -30.82 -5.58 -11.12
N PRO A 461 -30.60 -4.25 -11.08
CA PRO A 461 -29.91 -3.63 -9.96
C PRO A 461 -30.81 -3.53 -8.72
N CYS A 462 -30.25 -3.84 -7.56
CA CYS A 462 -30.91 -3.83 -6.26
C CYS A 462 -30.20 -2.81 -5.35
N LEU A 463 -30.63 -2.69 -4.08
CA LEU A 463 -30.03 -1.76 -3.12
C LEU A 463 -28.54 -2.01 -2.91
N LEU A 464 -27.82 -0.99 -2.41
CA LEU A 464 -26.40 -1.07 -2.08
C LEU A 464 -25.51 -1.56 -3.21
N ASN A 465 -25.93 -1.26 -4.44
CA ASN A 465 -25.23 -1.75 -5.59
C ASN A 465 -25.13 -3.29 -5.54
N THR A 466 -26.27 -3.99 -5.36
CA THR A 466 -26.37 -5.44 -5.55
C THR A 466 -27.09 -5.76 -6.87
N THR A 467 -26.87 -6.92 -7.51
CA THR A 467 -27.72 -7.35 -8.64
C THR A 467 -28.34 -8.69 -8.34
N ASP A 468 -29.58 -8.85 -8.74
CA ASP A 468 -30.30 -10.10 -8.64
C ASP A 468 -30.75 -10.56 -10.03
N VAL A 469 -31.00 -11.86 -10.16
CA VAL A 469 -31.46 -12.47 -11.41
C VAL A 469 -32.95 -12.72 -11.30
N PHE A 470 -33.71 -12.01 -12.12
CA PHE A 470 -35.14 -12.21 -12.23
C PHE A 470 -35.45 -13.10 -13.43
N THR A 471 -36.07 -14.25 -13.19
CA THR A 471 -36.51 -15.20 -14.22
C THR A 471 -38.03 -15.31 -14.20
N CYS A 472 -38.67 -15.01 -15.32
CA CYS A 472 -40.11 -15.22 -15.51
C CYS A 472 -40.46 -16.69 -15.39
N SER A 473 -41.52 -17.01 -14.65
CA SER A 473 -41.94 -18.40 -14.49
C SER A 473 -42.69 -18.96 -15.71
N SER A 474 -43.25 -18.13 -16.60
CA SER A 474 -43.51 -18.53 -18.00
C SER A 474 -43.54 -17.38 -19.01
N LEU A 475 -43.42 -17.72 -20.29
CA LEU A 475 -43.44 -16.80 -21.44
C LEU A 475 -44.81 -16.74 -22.13
N ALA A 476 -45.90 -17.07 -21.43
CA ALA A 476 -47.25 -17.00 -22.00
C ALA A 476 -47.64 -15.55 -22.31
N SER A 477 -48.45 -15.35 -23.36
CA SER A 477 -48.87 -14.02 -23.77
C SER A 477 -49.62 -13.28 -22.66
N HIS A 478 -49.34 -11.98 -22.50
CA HIS A 478 -49.92 -11.08 -21.51
C HIS A 478 -49.57 -11.42 -20.05
N ARG A 479 -48.51 -12.20 -19.83
CA ARG A 479 -48.02 -12.50 -18.49
C ARG A 479 -47.13 -11.39 -17.96
N ILE A 480 -47.50 -10.87 -16.79
CA ILE A 480 -46.77 -9.84 -16.07
C ILE A 480 -46.37 -10.42 -14.72
N GLU A 481 -45.09 -10.29 -14.36
CA GLU A 481 -44.56 -10.75 -13.08
C GLU A 481 -43.82 -9.60 -12.38
N GLU A 482 -44.06 -9.48 -11.07
CA GLU A 482 -43.37 -8.52 -10.22
C GLU A 482 -42.16 -9.19 -9.57
N PHE A 483 -41.07 -8.44 -9.48
CA PHE A 483 -39.84 -8.84 -8.82
C PHE A 483 -39.39 -7.73 -7.88
N THR A 484 -39.38 -8.03 -6.58
CA THR A 484 -38.84 -7.14 -5.58
C THR A 484 -37.47 -7.63 -5.17
N CYS A 485 -36.46 -6.77 -5.26
CA CYS A 485 -35.13 -7.10 -4.76
C CYS A 485 -35.16 -7.51 -3.29
N LEU A 486 -34.39 -8.55 -2.94
CA LEU A 486 -34.17 -8.94 -1.55
C LEU A 486 -33.55 -7.75 -0.79
N ARG A 487 -34.07 -7.50 0.42
CA ARG A 487 -33.40 -6.54 1.32
C ARG A 487 -32.09 -7.17 1.79
N PRO A 488 -30.96 -6.44 1.75
CA PRO A 488 -29.72 -6.94 2.31
C PRO A 488 -29.94 -7.18 3.80
N ASP A 489 -29.51 -8.35 4.28
CA ASP A 489 -29.64 -8.72 5.68
C ASP A 489 -28.48 -8.12 6.47
N PHE A 490 -28.79 -7.39 7.55
CA PHE A 490 -27.79 -6.69 8.35
C PHE A 490 -27.71 -7.31 9.73
N SER A 491 -26.50 -7.73 10.12
CA SER A 491 -26.25 -8.08 11.51
C SER A 491 -26.04 -6.81 12.31
N HIS A 492 -26.91 -6.60 13.29
CA HIS A 492 -26.81 -5.51 14.25
C HIS A 492 -25.96 -5.96 15.43
N SER A 493 -25.08 -5.08 15.92
CA SER A 493 -24.32 -5.29 17.13
C SER A 493 -24.66 -4.20 18.13
N CYS A 494 -24.93 -4.60 19.37
CA CYS A 494 -25.07 -3.69 20.50
C CYS A 494 -23.76 -3.71 21.27
N SER A 495 -23.30 -2.55 21.73
CA SER A 495 -22.08 -2.44 22.50
C SER A 495 -22.25 -1.48 23.66
N TYR A 496 -21.53 -1.73 24.74
CA TYR A 496 -21.41 -0.81 25.85
C TYR A 496 -19.96 -0.34 26.01
N TRP A 497 -19.78 0.83 26.62
CA TRP A 497 -18.48 1.39 26.91
C TRP A 497 -17.92 0.82 28.21
N ASP A 498 -16.86 0.02 28.11
CA ASP A 498 -16.12 -0.46 29.27
C ASP A 498 -15.08 0.58 29.71
N SER A 499 -15.50 1.41 30.65
CA SER A 499 -14.66 2.45 31.28
C SER A 499 -13.38 1.91 31.94
N ALA A 500 -13.32 0.62 32.33
CA ALA A 500 -12.12 0.06 32.95
C ALA A 500 -11.03 -0.23 31.89
N ASN A 501 -11.45 -0.62 30.68
CA ASN A 501 -10.56 -0.99 29.59
C ASN A 501 -10.49 0.08 28.47
N ASN A 502 -11.26 1.17 28.57
CA ASN A 502 -11.40 2.21 27.56
C ASN A 502 -11.71 1.65 26.16
N LYS A 503 -12.67 0.72 26.07
CA LYS A 503 -13.06 0.08 24.80
C LYS A 503 -14.56 -0.18 24.74
N TRP A 504 -15.11 -0.20 23.53
CA TRP A 504 -16.44 -0.76 23.28
C TRP A 504 -16.40 -2.29 23.35
N THR A 505 -17.41 -2.89 23.96
CA THR A 505 -17.56 -4.34 24.08
C THR A 505 -19.03 -4.74 23.96
N ASP A 506 -19.27 -5.93 23.44
CA ASP A 506 -20.56 -6.59 23.28
C ASP A 506 -20.93 -7.47 24.49
N GLU A 507 -20.09 -7.53 25.53
CA GLU A 507 -20.32 -8.42 26.68
C GLU A 507 -21.62 -8.04 27.43
N GLY A 508 -22.54 -8.99 27.55
CA GLY A 508 -23.84 -8.74 28.17
C GLY A 508 -24.74 -7.78 27.40
N CYS A 509 -24.44 -7.45 26.14
CA CYS A 509 -25.29 -6.65 25.25
C CYS A 509 -25.50 -7.38 23.92
N ILE A 510 -26.72 -7.87 23.67
CA ILE A 510 -27.05 -8.57 22.40
C ILE A 510 -28.11 -7.81 21.61
N ALA A 511 -27.98 -7.82 20.28
CA ALA A 511 -29.03 -7.33 19.39
C ALA A 511 -30.14 -8.38 19.28
N LEU A 512 -31.36 -8.01 19.65
CA LEU A 512 -32.52 -8.91 19.55
C LEU A 512 -33.17 -8.83 18.17
N ASN A 513 -33.32 -7.61 17.68
CA ASN A 513 -33.93 -7.31 16.40
C ASN A 513 -33.40 -5.97 15.91
N GLY A 514 -33.27 -5.81 14.61
CA GLY A 514 -32.88 -4.55 14.01
C GLY A 514 -33.52 -4.36 12.65
N THR A 515 -33.89 -3.13 12.38
CA THR A 515 -34.19 -2.60 11.07
C THR A 515 -33.12 -1.56 10.74
N PHE A 516 -33.12 -1.08 9.50
CA PHE A 516 -32.22 -0.01 9.10
C PHE A 516 -32.41 1.30 9.86
N THR A 517 -33.59 1.54 10.42
CA THR A 517 -33.86 2.77 11.17
C THR A 517 -33.78 2.54 12.66
N THR A 518 -33.99 1.31 13.14
CA THR A 518 -34.05 1.02 14.58
C THR A 518 -33.30 -0.25 14.96
N THR A 519 -32.59 -0.24 16.08
CA THR A 519 -32.00 -1.47 16.64
C THR A 519 -32.50 -1.64 18.07
N VAL A 520 -32.93 -2.86 18.40
CA VAL A 520 -33.36 -3.25 19.74
C VAL A 520 -32.28 -4.10 20.39
N CYS A 521 -31.81 -3.62 21.53
CA CYS A 521 -30.71 -4.21 22.27
C CYS A 521 -31.15 -4.65 23.66
N MET A 522 -30.67 -5.83 24.06
CA MET A 522 -30.83 -6.38 25.39
C MET A 522 -29.50 -6.30 26.11
N CYS A 523 -29.41 -5.46 27.15
CA CYS A 523 -28.16 -5.22 27.88
C CYS A 523 -28.31 -5.51 29.38
N THR A 524 -27.25 -6.05 29.99
CA THR A 524 -27.16 -6.33 31.45
C THR A 524 -26.32 -5.30 32.21
N HIS A 525 -25.58 -4.46 31.49
CA HIS A 525 -24.77 -3.36 32.05
C HIS A 525 -25.58 -2.07 32.07
N LEU A 526 -25.22 -1.10 32.92
CA LEU A 526 -25.74 0.27 32.90
C LEU A 526 -24.58 1.25 32.80
N THR A 527 -24.26 1.65 31.56
CA THR A 527 -23.11 2.51 31.24
C THR A 527 -23.46 3.41 30.05
N ASP A 528 -22.54 3.54 29.09
CA ASP A 528 -22.80 4.17 27.80
C ASP A 528 -22.96 3.09 26.75
N PHE A 529 -23.85 3.30 25.79
CA PHE A 529 -24.21 2.33 24.78
C PHE A 529 -24.14 2.91 23.39
N SER A 530 -23.89 2.03 22.43
CA SER A 530 -23.99 2.35 21.02
C SER A 530 -24.29 1.10 20.18
N THR A 531 -24.72 1.31 18.94
CA THR A 531 -24.86 0.24 17.94
C THR A 531 -23.89 0.36 16.81
N ARG A 532 -23.69 -0.78 16.16
CA ARG A 532 -23.04 -0.85 14.87
C ARG A 532 -23.79 -1.81 13.94
N VAL A 533 -23.77 -1.49 12.66
CA VAL A 533 -24.16 -2.39 11.58
C VAL A 533 -22.89 -3.09 11.08
N LEU A 534 -22.77 -4.40 11.33
CA LEU A 534 -21.60 -5.18 10.94
C LEU A 534 -21.83 -5.83 9.56
N ALA A 535 -21.03 -5.44 8.57
CA ALA A 535 -21.18 -5.94 7.19
C ALA A 535 -20.00 -6.74 6.62
N VAL A 536 -18.80 -6.76 7.24
CA VAL A 536 -17.57 -7.29 6.57
C VAL A 536 -16.69 -8.21 7.43
N VAL A 537 -16.63 -8.00 8.75
CA VAL A 537 -15.74 -8.81 9.63
C VAL A 537 -16.31 -10.20 9.89
N THR A 538 -17.64 -10.29 9.99
CA THR A 538 -18.38 -11.52 10.27
C THR A 538 -18.23 -12.55 9.17
N THR A 539 -18.22 -12.16 7.88
CA THR A 539 -18.06 -13.10 6.77
C THR A 539 -16.72 -13.81 6.81
N ASN A 540 -15.62 -13.10 7.07
CA ASN A 540 -14.30 -13.72 7.18
C ASN A 540 -14.19 -14.59 8.44
N GLU A 541 -14.79 -14.16 9.54
CA GLU A 541 -14.85 -14.95 10.77
C GLU A 541 -15.67 -16.24 10.57
N GLU A 542 -16.77 -16.18 9.81
CA GLU A 542 -17.57 -17.33 9.40
C GLU A 542 -16.80 -18.31 8.51
N ILE A 543 -15.93 -17.83 7.61
CA ILE A 543 -15.05 -18.69 6.81
C ILE A 543 -14.17 -19.55 7.72
N TYR A 544 -13.55 -18.94 8.73
CA TYR A 544 -12.69 -19.65 9.68
C TYR A 544 -13.50 -20.52 10.66
N LYS A 545 -14.64 -20.04 11.17
CA LYS A 545 -15.53 -20.81 12.05
C LYS A 545 -16.13 -22.03 11.34
N ASN A 546 -16.40 -21.94 10.04
CA ASN A 546 -16.91 -23.04 9.24
C ASN A 546 -15.83 -24.02 8.78
N ALA A 547 -14.54 -23.72 8.97
CA ALA A 547 -13.46 -24.61 8.54
C ALA A 547 -13.60 -26.04 9.09
N GLY A 548 -14.05 -26.19 10.34
CA GLY A 548 -14.32 -27.52 10.92
C GLY A 548 -15.43 -28.31 10.21
N LYS A 549 -16.43 -27.61 9.65
CA LYS A 549 -17.57 -28.23 8.94
C LYS A 549 -17.24 -28.59 7.49
N VAL A 550 -16.37 -27.82 6.84
CA VAL A 550 -15.97 -28.07 5.44
C VAL A 550 -15.28 -29.44 5.31
N TYR A 551 -14.47 -29.82 6.30
CA TYR A 551 -13.79 -31.12 6.32
C TYR A 551 -14.70 -32.28 6.74
N SER A 552 -15.72 -32.04 7.57
CA SER A 552 -16.66 -33.09 7.98
C SER A 552 -17.71 -33.39 6.91
N ASN A 553 -18.09 -32.41 6.09
CA ASN A 553 -19.10 -32.55 5.03
C ASN A 553 -18.46 -32.83 3.65
N ALA A 554 -17.58 -33.83 3.59
CA ALA A 554 -16.78 -34.15 2.40
C ALA A 554 -17.61 -34.40 1.11
N GLY A 555 -18.87 -34.84 1.23
CA GLY A 555 -19.74 -35.12 0.08
C GLY A 555 -20.06 -33.88 -0.77
N GLN A 556 -20.32 -32.73 -0.13
CA GLN A 556 -20.77 -31.51 -0.81
C GLN A 556 -19.62 -30.74 -1.48
N TYR A 557 -18.39 -30.90 -0.99
CA TYR A 557 -17.20 -30.18 -1.46
C TYR A 557 -16.20 -31.06 -2.21
N SER A 558 -16.57 -32.30 -2.53
CA SER A 558 -15.71 -33.29 -3.21
C SER A 558 -15.12 -32.77 -4.53
N LEU A 559 -15.86 -31.96 -5.29
CA LEU A 559 -15.40 -31.34 -6.52
C LEU A 559 -14.22 -30.37 -6.28
N TRP A 560 -14.29 -29.57 -5.21
CA TRP A 560 -13.22 -28.62 -4.86
C TRP A 560 -11.96 -29.35 -4.37
N PHE A 561 -12.12 -30.36 -3.52
CA PHE A 561 -11.00 -31.22 -3.13
C PHE A 561 -10.37 -31.93 -4.33
N GLY A 562 -11.19 -32.42 -5.27
CA GLY A 562 -10.72 -33.02 -6.52
C GLY A 562 -9.95 -32.03 -7.41
N LEU A 563 -10.46 -30.81 -7.56
CA LEU A 563 -9.81 -29.76 -8.36
C LEU A 563 -8.47 -29.34 -7.77
N PHE A 564 -8.44 -28.92 -6.50
CA PHE A 564 -7.22 -28.44 -5.86
C PHE A 564 -6.22 -29.56 -5.58
N GLY A 565 -6.70 -30.77 -5.23
CA GLY A 565 -5.85 -31.96 -5.17
C GLY A 565 -5.26 -32.33 -6.53
N GLY A 566 -6.05 -32.22 -7.59
CA GLY A 566 -5.59 -32.40 -8.97
C GLY A 566 -4.50 -31.39 -9.37
N ILE A 567 -4.67 -30.11 -9.02
CA ILE A 567 -3.65 -29.08 -9.24
C ILE A 567 -2.36 -29.43 -8.47
N ALA A 568 -2.46 -29.83 -7.20
CA ALA A 568 -1.30 -30.21 -6.41
C ALA A 568 -0.54 -31.39 -7.03
N VAL A 569 -1.24 -32.45 -7.46
CA VAL A 569 -0.63 -33.61 -8.13
C VAL A 569 0.01 -33.20 -9.46
N LEU A 570 -0.67 -32.36 -10.26
CA LEU A 570 -0.13 -31.84 -11.51
C LEU A 570 1.16 -31.04 -11.27
N THR A 571 1.20 -30.20 -10.22
CA THR A 571 2.41 -29.45 -9.85
C THR A 571 3.58 -30.37 -9.49
N VAL A 572 3.32 -31.48 -8.79
CA VAL A 572 4.36 -32.49 -8.48
C VAL A 572 4.87 -33.17 -9.75
N ILE A 573 3.97 -33.57 -10.67
CA ILE A 573 4.34 -34.19 -11.95
C ILE A 573 5.16 -33.22 -12.81
N LEU A 574 4.73 -31.96 -12.91
CA LEU A 574 5.46 -30.92 -13.61
C LEU A 574 6.83 -30.68 -12.96
N GLY A 575 6.90 -30.65 -11.64
CA GLY A 575 8.16 -30.54 -10.89
C GLY A 575 9.14 -31.66 -11.25
N ALA A 576 8.68 -32.91 -11.27
CA ALA A 576 9.51 -34.06 -11.64
C ALA A 576 9.97 -34.00 -13.11
N ALA A 577 9.09 -33.65 -14.04
CA ALA A 577 9.44 -33.49 -15.46
C ALA A 577 10.47 -32.38 -15.67
N VAL A 578 10.25 -31.24 -15.03
CA VAL A 578 11.13 -30.07 -15.10
C VAL A 578 12.51 -30.37 -14.50
N MET A 579 12.57 -31.15 -13.43
CA MET A 579 13.83 -31.60 -12.82
C MET A 579 14.67 -32.46 -13.79
N GLN A 580 14.03 -33.37 -14.55
CA GLN A 580 14.73 -34.17 -15.57
C GLN A 580 15.30 -33.29 -16.69
N ILE A 581 14.53 -32.29 -17.12
CA ILE A 581 14.97 -31.31 -18.12
C ILE A 581 16.15 -30.49 -17.59
N ASP A 582 16.15 -30.14 -16.30
CA ASP A 582 17.24 -29.42 -15.65
C ASP A 582 18.54 -30.23 -15.63
N ILE A 583 18.48 -31.49 -15.23
CA ILE A 583 19.65 -32.39 -15.24
C ILE A 583 20.24 -32.49 -16.66
N ALA A 584 19.38 -32.65 -17.68
CA ALA A 584 19.82 -32.70 -19.07
C ALA A 584 20.44 -31.37 -19.54
N SER A 585 19.86 -30.24 -19.14
CA SER A 585 20.34 -28.90 -19.49
C SER A 585 21.67 -28.57 -18.81
N THR A 586 21.84 -28.93 -17.53
CA THR A 586 23.08 -28.74 -16.78
C THR A 586 24.24 -29.50 -17.40
N ARG A 587 24.02 -30.73 -17.87
CA ARG A 587 25.06 -31.48 -18.62
C ARG A 587 25.49 -30.74 -19.88
N ARG A 588 24.54 -30.21 -20.66
CA ARG A 588 24.84 -29.41 -21.86
C ARG A 588 25.56 -28.12 -21.51
N TYR A 589 25.14 -27.45 -20.44
CA TYR A 589 25.75 -26.22 -19.97
C TYR A 589 27.21 -26.42 -19.55
N VAL A 590 27.49 -27.46 -18.77
CA VAL A 590 28.86 -27.87 -18.40
C VAL A 590 29.70 -28.16 -19.64
N HIS A 591 29.11 -28.85 -20.63
CA HIS A 591 29.75 -29.14 -21.91
C HIS A 591 30.15 -27.86 -22.65
N SER A 592 29.25 -26.88 -22.72
CA SER A 592 29.49 -25.56 -23.31
C SER A 592 30.58 -24.78 -22.59
N LEU A 593 30.55 -24.78 -21.26
CA LEU A 593 31.57 -24.13 -20.43
C LEU A 593 32.96 -24.69 -20.70
N LEU A 594 33.08 -26.02 -20.80
CA LEU A 594 34.36 -26.69 -21.06
C LEU A 594 34.88 -26.48 -22.49
N ARG A 595 33.98 -26.18 -23.44
CA ARG A 595 34.33 -25.80 -24.81
C ARG A 595 34.76 -24.34 -24.93
N ASN A 596 34.23 -23.44 -24.09
CA ASN A 596 34.52 -22.01 -24.19
C ASN A 596 36.01 -21.73 -23.91
N PRO A 597 36.74 -21.05 -24.81
CA PRO A 597 38.18 -20.84 -24.66
C PRO A 597 38.55 -19.95 -23.46
N LEU A 598 37.73 -18.95 -23.12
CA LEU A 598 37.97 -18.07 -21.96
C LEU A 598 37.84 -18.86 -20.67
N VAL A 599 36.73 -19.58 -20.51
CA VAL A 599 36.48 -20.42 -19.32
C VAL A 599 37.52 -21.53 -19.23
N LYS A 600 37.87 -22.16 -20.35
CA LYS A 600 38.90 -23.21 -20.43
C LYS A 600 40.26 -22.71 -19.93
N LYS A 601 40.68 -21.49 -20.26
CA LYS A 601 41.94 -20.90 -19.74
C LYS A 601 41.87 -20.77 -18.22
N CYS A 602 40.78 -20.24 -17.67
CA CYS A 602 40.58 -20.12 -16.22
C CYS A 602 40.62 -21.49 -15.52
N LEU A 603 40.00 -22.51 -16.14
CA LEU A 603 39.93 -23.87 -15.61
C LEU A 603 41.26 -24.65 -15.71
N GLN A 604 42.23 -24.23 -16.52
CA GLN A 604 43.52 -24.92 -16.64
C GLN A 604 44.29 -24.97 -15.32
N HIS A 605 44.17 -23.93 -14.49
CA HIS A 605 44.78 -23.90 -13.17
C HIS A 605 44.24 -24.97 -12.21
N ASN A 606 43.01 -25.44 -12.45
CA ASN A 606 42.33 -26.45 -11.65
C ASN A 606 41.76 -27.58 -12.53
N ALA A 607 42.54 -28.06 -13.51
CA ALA A 607 42.05 -28.97 -14.56
C ALA A 607 41.43 -30.30 -14.05
N TYR A 608 41.79 -30.74 -12.84
CA TYR A 608 41.26 -31.95 -12.19
C TYR A 608 40.01 -31.72 -11.34
N ALA A 609 39.70 -30.46 -10.99
CA ALA A 609 38.48 -30.14 -10.26
C ALA A 609 37.27 -30.24 -11.22
N PRO A 610 36.18 -30.90 -10.79
CA PRO A 610 34.95 -30.88 -11.56
C PRO A 610 34.35 -29.46 -11.55
N VAL A 611 33.98 -28.93 -12.72
CA VAL A 611 33.27 -27.63 -12.82
C VAL A 611 31.90 -27.68 -12.13
N TYR A 612 31.20 -28.80 -12.25
CA TYR A 612 29.94 -29.09 -11.57
C TYR A 612 30.18 -30.18 -10.53
N VAL A 613 30.02 -29.85 -9.24
CA VAL A 613 30.49 -30.70 -8.13
C VAL A 613 29.85 -32.10 -8.14
N TYR A 614 28.62 -32.18 -8.64
CA TYR A 614 27.82 -33.41 -8.67
C TYR A 614 28.04 -34.28 -9.91
N ASP A 615 28.89 -33.88 -10.86
CA ASP A 615 29.28 -34.71 -12.01
C ASP A 615 30.79 -34.91 -12.04
N LYS A 616 31.23 -36.13 -11.71
CA LYS A 616 32.65 -36.50 -11.75
C LYS A 616 33.27 -36.38 -13.14
N LYS A 617 32.48 -36.34 -14.22
CA LYS A 617 32.96 -36.21 -15.60
C LYS A 617 33.17 -34.75 -16.02
N SER A 618 32.66 -33.77 -15.26
CA SER A 618 32.75 -32.34 -15.59
C SER A 618 34.14 -31.71 -15.38
N SER A 619 35.21 -32.50 -15.29
CA SER A 619 36.58 -32.00 -15.15
C SER A 619 37.23 -31.81 -16.53
N LEU A 620 38.03 -30.77 -16.70
CA LEU A 620 38.71 -30.47 -17.96
C LEU A 620 39.57 -31.63 -18.48
N VAL A 621 40.25 -32.35 -17.57
CA VAL A 621 41.10 -33.51 -17.93
C VAL A 621 40.27 -34.66 -18.51
N LYS A 622 39.12 -35.00 -17.90
CA LYS A 622 38.24 -36.06 -18.42
C LYS A 622 37.57 -35.64 -19.72
N PHE A 623 37.16 -34.39 -19.81
CA PHE A 623 36.58 -33.82 -21.03
C PHE A 623 37.49 -33.97 -22.25
N ARG A 624 38.79 -33.65 -22.09
CA ARG A 624 39.79 -33.80 -23.15
C ARG A 624 39.95 -35.26 -23.62
N LYS A 625 39.78 -36.23 -22.71
CA LYS A 625 39.88 -37.66 -23.04
C LYS A 625 38.69 -38.17 -23.84
N GLU A 626 37.49 -37.63 -23.61
CA GLU A 626 36.26 -38.11 -24.24
C GLU A 626 36.04 -37.61 -25.68
N GLY A 627 36.84 -36.65 -26.16
CA GLY A 627 36.91 -36.28 -27.58
C GLY A 627 35.56 -35.95 -28.22
N VAL A 628 34.67 -35.27 -27.49
CA VAL A 628 33.26 -35.18 -27.87
C VAL A 628 33.08 -34.36 -29.16
N PRO A 629 32.53 -34.96 -30.24
CA PRO A 629 32.39 -34.31 -31.53
C PRO A 629 31.53 -33.04 -31.45
N GLU A 630 31.86 -32.04 -32.27
CA GLU A 630 31.06 -30.83 -32.40
C GLU A 630 29.63 -31.20 -32.79
N THR A 631 28.70 -30.87 -31.93
CA THR A 631 27.27 -31.04 -32.20
C THR A 631 26.88 -29.92 -33.16
N SER A 632 26.40 -30.29 -34.35
CA SER A 632 25.96 -29.34 -35.37
C SER A 632 24.96 -28.34 -34.77
N ASP A 633 25.16 -27.06 -35.08
CA ASP A 633 24.24 -25.99 -34.70
C ASP A 633 22.87 -26.27 -35.33
N ARG A 634 21.92 -26.70 -34.51
CA ARG A 634 20.52 -26.78 -34.94
C ARG A 634 19.96 -25.36 -34.95
N SER A 635 19.51 -24.92 -36.11
CA SER A 635 18.72 -23.69 -36.21
C SER A 635 17.46 -23.82 -35.37
N LEU A 636 17.17 -22.78 -34.58
CA LEU A 636 15.97 -22.73 -33.77
C LEU A 636 14.75 -22.48 -34.64
N ASN A 637 13.72 -23.28 -34.43
CA ASN A 637 12.39 -22.90 -34.87
C ASN A 637 11.90 -21.68 -34.08
N LEU A 638 11.18 -20.78 -34.76
CA LEU A 638 10.55 -19.58 -34.20
C LEU A 638 9.81 -19.86 -32.88
N PHE A 639 9.14 -21.02 -32.79
CA PHE A 639 8.43 -21.47 -31.61
C PHE A 639 9.31 -21.57 -30.35
N HIS A 640 10.54 -22.08 -30.48
CA HIS A 640 11.48 -22.18 -29.36
C HIS A 640 11.85 -20.79 -28.83
N ARG A 641 12.07 -19.83 -29.73
CA ARG A 641 12.35 -18.44 -29.34
C ARG A 641 11.18 -17.82 -28.62
N ILE A 642 9.96 -17.98 -29.15
CA ILE A 642 8.75 -17.49 -28.48
C ILE A 642 8.68 -18.05 -27.06
N MET A 643 8.85 -19.37 -26.90
CA MET A 643 8.81 -20.02 -25.58
C MET A 643 9.90 -19.55 -24.61
N GLN A 644 11.09 -19.24 -25.11
CA GLN A 644 12.21 -18.73 -24.29
C GLN A 644 12.06 -17.26 -23.91
N HIS A 645 11.41 -16.46 -24.75
CA HIS A 645 11.21 -15.02 -24.53
C HIS A 645 9.89 -14.66 -23.85
N HIS A 646 8.94 -15.59 -23.82
CA HIS A 646 7.63 -15.35 -23.25
C HIS A 646 7.76 -15.09 -21.74
N PRO A 647 7.35 -13.92 -21.20
CA PRO A 647 7.54 -13.57 -19.79
C PRO A 647 7.02 -14.63 -18.81
N SER A 648 5.87 -15.25 -19.16
CA SER A 648 5.26 -16.30 -18.33
C SER A 648 5.69 -17.73 -18.67
N LEU A 649 6.38 -18.00 -19.79
CA LEU A 649 6.79 -19.38 -20.11
C LEU A 649 8.31 -19.56 -20.07
N GLN A 650 9.06 -18.46 -20.13
CA GLN A 650 10.52 -18.48 -20.03
C GLN A 650 10.99 -19.20 -18.78
N PHE A 651 10.24 -19.17 -17.67
CA PHE A 651 10.65 -19.84 -16.44
C PHE A 651 10.73 -21.38 -16.60
N LEU A 652 9.95 -21.97 -17.52
CA LEU A 652 10.01 -23.39 -17.88
C LEU A 652 11.12 -23.68 -18.89
N PHE A 653 11.23 -22.86 -19.93
CA PHE A 653 12.07 -23.19 -21.08
C PHE A 653 13.50 -22.65 -20.95
N ARG A 654 13.69 -21.48 -20.34
CA ARG A 654 15.01 -20.88 -20.10
C ARG A 654 15.80 -21.70 -19.09
N PHE A 655 17.02 -22.04 -19.43
CA PHE A 655 17.97 -22.57 -18.47
C PHE A 655 18.61 -21.42 -17.69
N ASP A 656 18.68 -21.53 -16.37
CA ASP A 656 19.43 -20.62 -15.49
C ASP A 656 20.24 -21.49 -14.53
N PRO A 657 21.59 -21.41 -14.54
CA PRO A 657 22.45 -22.21 -13.67
C PRO A 657 22.36 -21.81 -12.19
N ARG A 658 21.79 -20.65 -11.86
CA ARG A 658 21.62 -20.19 -10.48
C ARG A 658 20.39 -20.80 -9.81
N LEU A 659 19.30 -20.88 -10.56
CA LEU A 659 18.00 -21.25 -10.01
C LEU A 659 17.37 -22.38 -10.82
N SER A 660 17.18 -23.52 -10.16
CA SER A 660 16.55 -24.67 -10.76
C SER A 660 15.16 -24.31 -11.29
N ARG A 661 14.76 -24.92 -12.40
CA ARG A 661 13.42 -24.67 -12.96
C ARG A 661 12.30 -25.06 -11.99
N VAL A 662 12.55 -25.99 -11.06
CA VAL A 662 11.59 -26.38 -10.01
C VAL A 662 11.33 -25.21 -9.05
N PHE A 663 12.38 -24.51 -8.60
CA PHE A 663 12.21 -23.30 -7.79
C PHE A 663 11.41 -22.23 -8.51
N ARG A 664 11.71 -22.01 -9.79
CA ARG A 664 10.99 -21.04 -10.62
C ARG A 664 9.52 -21.41 -10.81
N LEU A 665 9.23 -22.70 -11.05
CA LEU A 665 7.86 -23.21 -11.13
C LEU A 665 7.09 -23.00 -9.82
N LEU A 666 7.68 -23.39 -8.69
CA LEU A 666 7.05 -23.20 -7.38
C LEU A 666 6.80 -21.72 -7.09
N PHE A 667 7.75 -20.85 -7.43
CA PHE A 667 7.61 -19.41 -7.25
C PHE A 667 6.42 -18.84 -8.04
N VAL A 668 6.29 -19.23 -9.31
CA VAL A 668 5.15 -18.81 -10.14
C VAL A 668 3.84 -19.27 -9.51
N PHE A 669 3.76 -20.51 -9.01
CA PHE A 669 2.58 -20.97 -8.30
C PHE A 669 2.32 -20.19 -7.01
N VAL A 670 3.35 -19.92 -6.20
CA VAL A 670 3.24 -19.12 -4.98
C VAL A 670 2.69 -17.72 -5.28
N ILE A 671 3.24 -17.02 -6.27
CA ILE A 671 2.76 -15.68 -6.68
C ILE A 671 1.32 -15.74 -7.15
N GLN A 672 0.99 -16.69 -8.02
CA GLN A 672 -0.35 -16.80 -8.61
C GLN A 672 -1.40 -17.11 -7.55
N PHE A 673 -1.12 -18.06 -6.65
CA PHE A 673 -2.03 -18.42 -5.57
C PHE A 673 -2.08 -17.39 -4.46
N HIS A 674 -0.98 -16.66 -4.22
CA HIS A 674 -1.00 -15.52 -3.32
C HIS A 674 -1.90 -14.40 -3.85
N SER A 675 -1.79 -14.07 -5.13
CA SER A 675 -2.66 -13.08 -5.78
C SER A 675 -4.14 -13.50 -5.75
N LEU A 676 -4.42 -14.78 -5.99
CA LEU A 676 -5.75 -15.36 -5.79
C LEU A 676 -6.23 -15.25 -4.35
N PHE A 677 -5.37 -15.56 -3.38
CA PHE A 677 -5.66 -15.46 -1.96
C PHE A 677 -6.03 -14.01 -1.57
N VAL A 678 -5.23 -13.03 -2.00
CA VAL A 678 -5.53 -11.61 -1.73
C VAL A 678 -6.85 -11.22 -2.38
N THR A 679 -7.07 -11.58 -3.65
CA THR A 679 -8.34 -11.33 -4.35
C THR A 679 -9.53 -11.96 -3.64
N ALA A 680 -9.41 -13.21 -3.18
CA ALA A 680 -10.46 -13.91 -2.44
C ALA A 680 -10.70 -13.30 -1.06
N SER A 681 -9.63 -12.89 -0.35
CA SER A 681 -9.74 -12.19 0.94
C SER A 681 -10.42 -10.83 0.83
N LEU A 682 -10.25 -10.18 -0.32
CA LEU A 682 -10.88 -8.91 -0.63
C LEU A 682 -12.22 -9.05 -1.37
N HIS A 683 -12.65 -10.27 -1.71
CA HIS A 683 -13.86 -10.50 -2.49
C HIS A 683 -15.12 -9.96 -1.79
N SER A 684 -15.16 -10.05 -0.45
CA SER A 684 -16.25 -9.49 0.36
C SER A 684 -16.37 -7.96 0.23
N PHE A 685 -15.32 -7.25 -0.22
CA PHE A 685 -15.38 -5.82 -0.51
C PHE A 685 -15.95 -5.51 -1.90
N THR A 686 -16.05 -6.50 -2.80
CA THR A 686 -16.21 -6.25 -4.24
C THR A 686 -17.46 -6.89 -4.82
N THR A 687 -18.06 -7.83 -4.11
CA THR A 687 -19.14 -8.66 -4.65
C THR A 687 -20.27 -8.80 -3.66
N GLN A 688 -20.96 -7.69 -3.44
CA GLN A 688 -22.40 -7.77 -3.16
C GLN A 688 -23.23 -7.73 -4.45
N GLY A 689 -22.61 -7.88 -5.63
CA GLY A 689 -23.34 -8.26 -6.85
C GLY A 689 -23.54 -7.17 -7.89
N VAL A 690 -23.09 -5.92 -7.73
CA VAL A 690 -23.01 -4.97 -8.87
C VAL A 690 -21.70 -5.05 -9.62
N THR A 691 -21.76 -4.67 -10.90
CA THR A 691 -20.65 -4.13 -11.67
C THR A 691 -19.94 -3.04 -10.88
N THR A 692 -18.93 -3.42 -10.09
CA THR A 692 -18.09 -2.49 -9.32
C THR A 692 -17.75 -1.28 -10.19
N PRO A 693 -18.14 -0.06 -9.82
CA PRO A 693 -17.82 1.12 -10.63
C PRO A 693 -16.31 1.21 -10.82
N ILE A 694 -15.89 1.80 -11.95
CA ILE A 694 -14.48 1.81 -12.36
C ILE A 694 -13.55 2.32 -11.24
N TYR A 695 -13.99 3.29 -10.43
CA TYR A 695 -13.17 3.80 -9.32
C TYR A 695 -13.00 2.79 -8.17
N GLU A 696 -14.00 1.96 -7.86
CA GLU A 696 -13.87 0.86 -6.89
C GLU A 696 -13.00 -0.26 -7.44
N MET A 697 -13.12 -0.58 -8.73
CA MET A 697 -12.19 -1.50 -9.39
C MET A 697 -10.75 -0.99 -9.32
N LEU A 698 -10.53 0.31 -9.57
CA LEU A 698 -9.22 0.94 -9.48
C LEU A 698 -8.71 0.96 -8.03
N ALA A 699 -9.57 1.29 -7.05
CA ALA A 699 -9.20 1.28 -5.63
C ALA A 699 -8.84 -0.13 -5.16
N LEU A 700 -9.65 -1.13 -5.49
CA LEU A 700 -9.38 -2.53 -5.19
C LEU A 700 -8.10 -3.02 -5.87
N ALA A 701 -7.91 -2.71 -7.15
CA ALA A 701 -6.69 -3.07 -7.86
C ALA A 701 -5.47 -2.42 -7.20
N THR A 702 -5.59 -1.16 -6.76
CA THR A 702 -4.54 -0.44 -6.04
C THR A 702 -4.24 -1.08 -4.69
N ILE A 703 -5.26 -1.45 -3.91
CA ILE A 703 -5.09 -2.16 -2.62
C ILE A 703 -4.44 -3.53 -2.85
N THR A 704 -4.94 -4.29 -3.82
CA THR A 704 -4.41 -5.61 -4.19
C THR A 704 -2.95 -5.51 -4.63
N MET A 705 -2.62 -4.49 -5.41
CA MET A 705 -1.25 -4.20 -5.85
C MET A 705 -0.36 -3.76 -4.68
N ALA A 706 -0.86 -2.89 -3.80
CA ALA A 706 -0.13 -2.43 -2.61
C ALA A 706 0.17 -3.58 -1.63
N LEU A 707 -0.70 -4.59 -1.54
CA LEU A 707 -0.47 -5.79 -0.74
C LEU A 707 0.48 -6.78 -1.43
N ASN A 708 0.36 -6.96 -2.74
CA ASN A 708 1.18 -7.92 -3.49
C ASN A 708 2.63 -7.44 -3.72
N ILE A 709 2.87 -6.15 -3.99
CA ILE A 709 4.20 -5.63 -4.33
C ILE A 709 5.25 -5.95 -3.25
N PRO A 710 5.05 -5.63 -1.96
CA PRO A 710 6.06 -5.90 -0.94
C PRO A 710 6.38 -7.40 -0.82
N ILE A 711 5.36 -8.25 -0.96
CA ILE A 711 5.51 -9.70 -0.90
C ILE A 711 6.29 -10.20 -2.12
N PHE A 712 5.99 -9.69 -3.32
CA PHE A 712 6.76 -10.04 -4.52
C PHE A 712 8.21 -9.58 -4.42
N GLN A 713 8.46 -8.36 -3.93
CA GLN A 713 9.83 -7.86 -3.72
C GLN A 713 10.61 -8.73 -2.72
N LEU A 714 9.98 -9.10 -1.59
CA LEU A 714 10.58 -9.98 -0.61
C LEU A 714 10.88 -11.37 -1.21
N LEU A 715 9.92 -11.94 -1.94
CA LEU A 715 10.12 -13.23 -2.60
C LEU A 715 11.25 -13.13 -3.63
N PHE A 716 11.26 -12.13 -4.51
CA PHE A 716 12.33 -11.92 -5.48
C PHE A 716 13.71 -11.79 -4.82
N TYR A 717 13.79 -11.04 -3.72
CA TYR A 717 15.01 -10.95 -2.93
C TYR A 717 15.46 -12.32 -2.39
N LEU A 718 14.56 -13.08 -1.78
CA LEU A 718 14.84 -14.42 -1.27
C LEU A 718 15.26 -15.38 -2.38
N PHE A 719 14.62 -15.34 -3.55
CA PHE A 719 14.97 -16.19 -4.69
C PHE A 719 16.32 -15.85 -5.30
N ASN A 720 16.64 -14.56 -5.42
CA ASN A 720 17.97 -14.15 -5.89
C ASN A 720 19.05 -14.58 -4.89
N TYR A 721 18.78 -14.46 -3.60
CA TYR A 721 19.68 -14.93 -2.55
C TYR A 721 19.89 -16.45 -2.62
N VAL A 722 18.81 -17.23 -2.69
CA VAL A 722 18.85 -18.69 -2.87
C VAL A 722 19.56 -19.08 -4.16
N GLY A 723 19.29 -18.40 -5.26
CA GLY A 723 19.94 -18.66 -6.54
C GLY A 723 21.45 -18.49 -6.48
N THR A 724 21.94 -17.49 -5.73
CA THR A 724 23.37 -17.31 -5.50
C THR A 724 23.97 -18.43 -4.66
N LEU A 725 23.30 -18.84 -3.58
CA LEU A 725 23.75 -19.95 -2.73
C LEU A 725 23.74 -21.30 -3.48
N GLU A 726 22.72 -21.56 -4.30
CA GLU A 726 22.64 -22.74 -5.15
C GLU A 726 23.74 -22.73 -6.21
N PHE A 727 24.01 -21.58 -6.83
CA PHE A 727 25.10 -21.44 -7.79
C PHE A 727 26.47 -21.70 -7.14
N GLU A 728 26.70 -21.16 -5.94
CA GLU A 728 27.91 -21.43 -5.15
C GLU A 728 28.04 -22.92 -4.82
N ALA A 729 26.96 -23.58 -4.40
CA ALA A 729 26.97 -25.01 -4.07
C ALA A 729 27.19 -25.91 -5.29
N GLN A 730 26.62 -25.55 -6.45
CA GLN A 730 26.68 -26.36 -7.67
C GLN A 730 27.96 -26.11 -8.49
N PHE A 731 28.40 -24.86 -8.57
CA PHE A 731 29.52 -24.38 -9.38
C PHE A 731 30.51 -23.54 -8.55
N PRO A 732 31.05 -24.05 -7.44
CA PRO A 732 31.87 -23.27 -6.51
C PRO A 732 33.13 -22.71 -7.18
N LEU A 733 33.70 -23.43 -8.16
CA LEU A 733 34.86 -22.96 -8.91
C LEU A 733 34.54 -21.74 -9.77
N LEU A 734 33.36 -21.72 -10.41
CA LEU A 734 32.92 -20.56 -11.21
C LEU A 734 32.51 -19.41 -10.31
N TYR A 735 31.81 -19.70 -9.20
CA TYR A 735 31.42 -18.70 -8.21
C TYR A 735 32.64 -18.00 -7.59
N GLU A 736 33.66 -18.76 -7.18
CA GLU A 736 34.89 -18.22 -6.60
C GLU A 736 35.69 -17.38 -7.61
N GLU A 737 35.80 -17.86 -8.86
CA GLU A 737 36.46 -17.11 -9.92
C GLU A 737 35.73 -15.81 -10.23
N TYR A 738 34.40 -15.83 -10.22
CA TYR A 738 33.57 -14.66 -10.40
C TYR A 738 33.72 -13.66 -9.25
N ARG A 739 33.69 -14.15 -8.01
CA ARG A 739 33.89 -13.34 -6.81
C ARG A 739 35.24 -12.61 -6.83
N ARG A 740 36.30 -13.30 -7.24
CA ARG A 740 37.63 -12.69 -7.40
C ARG A 740 37.64 -11.58 -8.44
N ARG A 741 37.02 -11.80 -9.61
CA ARG A 741 36.97 -10.78 -10.67
C ARG A 741 36.23 -9.54 -10.22
N ALA A 742 35.08 -9.72 -9.58
CA ALA A 742 34.32 -8.59 -9.12
C ALA A 742 34.99 -7.87 -7.94
N GLU A 743 35.70 -8.58 -7.05
CA GLU A 743 36.57 -7.94 -6.05
C GLU A 743 37.70 -7.14 -6.72
N PHE A 744 38.37 -7.71 -7.73
CA PHE A 744 39.42 -7.04 -8.49
C PHE A 744 38.89 -5.77 -9.16
N GLU A 745 37.73 -5.85 -9.79
CA GLU A 745 37.09 -4.72 -10.47
C GLU A 745 36.59 -3.66 -9.53
N LYS A 746 36.07 -4.05 -8.37
CA LYS A 746 35.70 -3.10 -7.32
C LYS A 746 36.89 -2.20 -6.95
N TYR A 747 38.09 -2.76 -6.80
CA TYR A 747 39.30 -1.96 -6.57
C TYR A 747 39.76 -1.22 -7.83
N GLY A 748 39.62 -1.83 -9.01
CA GLY A 748 39.96 -1.21 -10.30
C GLY A 748 39.12 0.03 -10.61
N LEU A 749 37.81 0.00 -10.36
CA LEU A 749 36.90 1.14 -10.56
C LEU A 749 37.26 2.31 -9.63
N VAL A 750 37.60 2.03 -8.36
CA VAL A 750 38.06 3.07 -7.43
C VAL A 750 39.43 3.61 -7.84
N TYR A 751 40.32 2.75 -8.36
CA TYR A 751 41.61 3.17 -8.90
C TYR A 751 41.44 4.14 -10.07
N LEU A 752 40.56 3.83 -11.03
CA LEU A 752 40.24 4.68 -12.18
C LEU A 752 39.57 6.00 -11.75
N LEU A 753 38.67 5.96 -10.78
CA LEU A 753 38.08 7.17 -10.19
C LEU A 753 39.15 8.07 -9.57
N ASN A 754 40.08 7.50 -8.78
CA ASN A 754 41.17 8.25 -8.14
C ASN A 754 42.16 8.84 -9.15
N LYS A 755 42.21 8.30 -10.37
CA LYS A 755 43.00 8.83 -11.49
C LYS A 755 42.29 9.94 -12.26
N GLY A 756 40.99 10.11 -12.08
CA GLY A 756 40.18 11.12 -12.77
C GLY A 756 39.55 10.64 -14.07
N ASP A 757 39.67 9.35 -14.40
CA ASP A 757 39.32 8.82 -15.73
C ASP A 757 37.87 8.34 -15.84
N MET A 758 37.12 8.28 -14.72
CA MET A 758 35.76 7.75 -14.70
C MET A 758 34.90 8.38 -13.60
N ALA A 759 33.69 8.80 -13.95
CA ALA A 759 32.66 9.16 -12.96
C ALA A 759 31.91 7.89 -12.50
N LEU A 760 31.87 7.64 -11.20
CA LEU A 760 31.13 6.51 -10.62
C LEU A 760 29.71 6.91 -10.19
N ASP A 761 28.82 5.93 -10.16
CA ASP A 761 27.45 6.08 -9.65
C ASP A 761 27.45 6.55 -8.17
N PRO A 762 26.63 7.56 -7.79
CA PRO A 762 26.48 8.01 -6.40
C PRO A 762 26.20 6.88 -5.40
N TYR A 763 25.45 5.86 -5.82
CA TYR A 763 25.15 4.70 -4.99
C TYR A 763 26.40 3.86 -4.69
N PHE A 764 27.24 3.61 -5.71
CA PHE A 764 28.53 2.92 -5.55
C PHE A 764 29.41 3.66 -4.54
N ILE A 765 29.48 5.00 -4.65
CA ILE A 765 30.24 5.86 -3.75
C ILE A 765 29.74 5.72 -2.30
N SER A 766 28.43 5.68 -2.11
CA SER A 766 27.82 5.56 -0.77
C SER A 766 28.15 4.22 -0.09
N LYS A 767 28.22 3.14 -0.86
CA LYS A 767 28.40 1.75 -0.39
C LYS A 767 29.86 1.41 -0.10
N PHE A 768 30.81 2.07 -0.76
CA PHE A 768 32.25 1.74 -0.67
C PHE A 768 33.13 2.90 -0.19
N LYS A 769 32.61 3.72 0.74
CA LYS A 769 33.34 4.82 1.36
C LYS A 769 34.72 4.43 1.89
N ASP A 770 34.83 3.25 2.51
CA ASP A 770 36.09 2.78 3.10
C ASP A 770 37.19 2.54 2.05
N ILE A 771 36.82 2.21 0.82
CA ILE A 771 37.76 1.89 -0.27
C ILE A 771 38.15 3.16 -1.02
N LEU A 772 37.27 4.15 -1.10
CA LEU A 772 37.53 5.45 -1.72
C LEU A 772 38.67 6.23 -1.04
N VAL A 773 38.92 5.98 0.24
CA VAL A 773 39.99 6.64 1.00
C VAL A 773 41.37 5.99 0.76
N LEU A 774 41.42 4.82 0.12
CA LEU A 774 42.68 4.11 -0.09
C LEU A 774 43.54 4.80 -1.17
N PRO A 775 44.86 4.96 -0.94
CA PRO A 775 45.76 5.50 -1.95
C PRO A 775 45.88 4.51 -3.13
N THR A 776 46.19 5.03 -4.32
CA THR A 776 46.30 4.25 -5.57
C THR A 776 47.25 3.06 -5.46
N LYS A 777 48.35 3.20 -4.72
CA LYS A 777 49.30 2.12 -4.44
C LYS A 777 48.67 0.97 -3.63
N ASP A 778 47.83 1.29 -2.65
CA ASP A 778 47.17 0.28 -1.83
C ASP A 778 46.06 -0.42 -2.61
N LEU A 779 45.36 0.31 -3.49
CA LEU A 779 44.38 -0.27 -4.42
C LEU A 779 45.04 -1.30 -5.35
N LEU A 780 46.19 -0.94 -5.97
CA LEU A 780 46.97 -1.88 -6.79
C LEU A 780 47.49 -3.08 -5.99
N ALA A 781 47.94 -2.87 -4.76
CA ALA A 781 48.36 -3.96 -3.88
C ALA A 781 47.19 -4.89 -3.52
N LYS A 782 45.99 -4.35 -3.30
CA LYS A 782 44.76 -5.14 -3.09
C LYS A 782 44.37 -5.91 -4.35
N MET A 783 44.38 -5.29 -5.52
CA MET A 783 44.16 -5.98 -6.81
C MET A 783 45.14 -7.14 -7.00
N LEU A 784 46.44 -6.90 -6.79
CA LEU A 784 47.46 -7.95 -6.86
C LEU A 784 47.23 -9.06 -5.81
N SER A 785 46.76 -8.71 -4.62
CA SER A 785 46.42 -9.70 -3.58
C SER A 785 45.24 -10.59 -3.96
N VAL A 786 44.26 -10.05 -4.71
CA VAL A 786 43.14 -10.82 -5.25
C VAL A 786 43.63 -11.80 -6.31
N VAL A 787 44.49 -11.35 -7.23
CA VAL A 787 45.09 -12.19 -8.29
C VAL A 787 45.95 -13.31 -7.69
N LYS A 788 46.75 -13.00 -6.66
CA LYS A 788 47.63 -13.96 -5.99
C LYS A 788 46.92 -14.90 -5.02
N ARG A 789 45.63 -14.69 -4.71
CA ARG A 789 44.88 -15.51 -3.75
C ARG A 789 44.90 -16.97 -4.22
N PRO A 790 45.37 -17.94 -3.41
CA PRO A 790 45.38 -19.34 -3.82
C PRO A 790 43.96 -19.81 -4.10
N ARG A 791 43.76 -20.58 -5.18
CA ARG A 791 42.44 -21.15 -5.52
C ARG A 791 42.09 -22.25 -4.52
N GLU A 792 40.93 -22.14 -3.88
CA GLU A 792 40.46 -23.14 -2.93
C GLU A 792 40.14 -24.46 -3.65
N ARG A 793 40.40 -25.57 -2.97
CA ARG A 793 40.02 -26.90 -3.44
C ARG A 793 38.66 -27.23 -2.85
N PHE A 794 37.66 -27.37 -3.70
CA PHE A 794 36.31 -27.73 -3.25
C PHE A 794 36.18 -29.24 -3.04
N PRO A 795 35.55 -29.67 -1.93
CA PRO A 795 35.25 -31.08 -1.70
C PRO A 795 34.29 -31.61 -2.76
N ARG A 796 34.42 -32.90 -3.09
CA ARG A 796 33.49 -33.56 -4.00
C ARG A 796 32.22 -33.92 -3.24
N ALA A 797 31.06 -33.58 -3.80
CA ALA A 797 29.79 -34.04 -3.29
C ALA A 797 29.42 -35.43 -3.83
N GLU A 798 28.46 -36.07 -3.19
CA GLU A 798 27.91 -37.34 -3.66
C GLU A 798 27.12 -37.16 -4.96
N GLU A 799 27.23 -38.13 -5.86
CA GLU A 799 26.57 -38.07 -7.17
C GLU A 799 25.05 -38.22 -7.07
N SER A 800 24.53 -38.82 -5.99
CA SER A 800 23.12 -38.90 -5.66
C SER A 800 22.50 -37.52 -5.43
N SER A 801 23.28 -36.55 -4.94
CA SER A 801 22.79 -35.20 -4.63
C SER A 801 22.35 -34.42 -5.87
N LYS A 802 22.78 -34.81 -7.09
CA LYS A 802 22.38 -34.16 -8.35
C LYS A 802 20.88 -34.26 -8.67
N TYR A 803 20.18 -35.19 -8.01
CA TYR A 803 18.74 -35.40 -8.22
C TYR A 803 17.87 -34.57 -7.28
N PHE A 804 18.47 -33.83 -6.34
CA PHE A 804 17.72 -32.96 -5.46
C PHE A 804 17.61 -31.55 -6.06
N PRO A 805 16.45 -30.89 -5.94
CA PRO A 805 16.27 -29.53 -6.45
C PRO A 805 17.01 -28.46 -5.62
N CYS A 806 17.46 -28.82 -4.41
CA CYS A 806 18.14 -27.96 -3.45
C CYS A 806 19.44 -28.61 -3.01
N HIS A 807 20.52 -27.84 -2.97
CA HIS A 807 21.84 -28.28 -2.57
C HIS A 807 22.33 -27.61 -1.28
N THR A 808 21.60 -26.60 -0.79
CA THR A 808 21.85 -25.97 0.52
C THR A 808 20.66 -26.13 1.47
N TRP A 809 20.93 -26.14 2.78
CA TRP A 809 19.87 -26.17 3.80
C TRP A 809 18.96 -24.95 3.76
N ILE A 810 19.51 -23.77 3.44
CA ILE A 810 18.74 -22.53 3.30
C ILE A 810 17.76 -22.65 2.14
N SER A 811 18.22 -23.16 0.99
CA SER A 811 17.37 -23.42 -0.17
C SER A 811 16.26 -24.42 0.16
N ALA A 812 16.57 -25.49 0.88
CA ALA A 812 15.59 -26.48 1.31
C ALA A 812 14.55 -25.88 2.27
N ALA A 813 14.97 -25.03 3.21
CA ALA A 813 14.07 -24.32 4.12
C ALA A 813 13.15 -23.34 3.38
N ILE A 814 13.67 -22.60 2.41
CA ILE A 814 12.87 -21.66 1.60
C ILE A 814 11.92 -22.41 0.68
N LEU A 815 12.34 -23.55 0.10
CA LEU A 815 11.44 -24.43 -0.66
C LEU A 815 10.29 -24.92 0.24
N ALA A 816 10.60 -25.42 1.44
CA ALA A 816 9.60 -25.89 2.39
C ALA A 816 8.64 -24.78 2.84
N ALA A 817 9.16 -23.58 3.14
CA ALA A 817 8.35 -22.42 3.50
C ALA A 817 7.43 -21.99 2.34
N SER A 818 7.95 -21.99 1.10
CA SER A 818 7.19 -21.68 -0.10
C SER A 818 6.07 -22.71 -0.35
N MET A 819 6.36 -24.00 -0.15
CA MET A 819 5.35 -25.06 -0.22
C MET A 819 4.30 -24.94 0.88
N GLY A 820 4.71 -24.60 2.10
CA GLY A 820 3.80 -24.34 3.22
C GLY A 820 2.87 -23.16 2.95
N TRP A 821 3.41 -22.06 2.41
CA TRP A 821 2.62 -20.90 2.01
C TRP A 821 1.66 -21.22 0.86
N PHE A 822 2.13 -21.95 -0.15
CA PHE A 822 1.28 -22.43 -1.24
C PHE A 822 0.12 -23.30 -0.72
N ALA A 823 0.41 -24.25 0.17
CA ALA A 823 -0.60 -25.10 0.81
C ALA A 823 -1.59 -24.27 1.65
N PHE A 824 -1.12 -23.24 2.35
CA PHE A 824 -1.98 -22.31 3.09
C PHE A 824 -2.92 -21.54 2.16
N CYS A 825 -2.41 -20.94 1.08
CA CYS A 825 -3.24 -20.23 0.11
C CYS A 825 -4.29 -21.16 -0.51
N LEU A 826 -3.89 -22.39 -0.88
CA LEU A 826 -4.79 -23.39 -1.45
C LEU A 826 -5.87 -23.81 -0.45
N ASN A 827 -5.51 -24.03 0.82
CA ASN A 827 -6.47 -24.31 1.89
C ASN A 827 -7.46 -23.15 2.08
N TYR A 828 -6.99 -21.91 2.13
CA TYR A 828 -7.87 -20.75 2.24
C TYR A 828 -8.85 -20.66 1.06
N LEU A 829 -8.38 -20.88 -0.16
CA LEU A 829 -9.24 -20.87 -1.35
C LEU A 829 -10.29 -21.98 -1.32
N ILE A 830 -9.96 -23.16 -0.78
CA ILE A 830 -10.94 -24.23 -0.53
C ILE A 830 -12.01 -23.76 0.46
N LEU A 831 -11.59 -23.21 1.60
CA LEU A 831 -12.52 -22.73 2.64
C LEU A 831 -13.44 -21.64 2.09
N PHE A 832 -12.86 -20.67 1.39
CA PHE A 832 -13.56 -19.58 0.75
C PHE A 832 -14.59 -20.07 -0.29
N ALA A 833 -14.21 -21.03 -1.15
CA ALA A 833 -15.11 -21.61 -2.14
C ALA A 833 -16.21 -22.49 -1.50
N ALA A 834 -15.95 -23.07 -0.34
CA ALA A 834 -16.93 -23.86 0.40
C ALA A 834 -18.00 -22.99 1.10
N THR A 835 -17.61 -21.79 1.52
CA THR A 835 -18.49 -20.84 2.23
C THR A 835 -19.24 -19.91 1.29
N THR A 836 -18.70 -19.65 0.09
CA THR A 836 -19.30 -18.72 -0.87
C THR A 836 -19.73 -19.45 -2.14
N ASN A 837 -20.95 -19.20 -2.62
CA ASN A 837 -21.40 -19.66 -3.93
C ASN A 837 -20.62 -19.00 -5.10
N ALA A 838 -19.73 -18.06 -4.81
CA ALA A 838 -18.90 -17.34 -5.77
C ALA A 838 -17.67 -18.13 -6.24
N GLY A 839 -17.32 -19.25 -5.59
CA GLY A 839 -16.15 -20.07 -5.92
C GLY A 839 -15.99 -20.37 -7.42
N PRO A 840 -17.02 -20.90 -8.12
CA PRO A 840 -16.92 -21.19 -9.55
C PRO A 840 -16.69 -19.93 -10.40
N THR A 841 -17.37 -18.83 -10.08
CA THR A 841 -17.28 -17.56 -10.81
C THR A 841 -15.91 -16.91 -10.66
N ILE A 842 -15.33 -16.92 -9.47
CA ILE A 842 -13.99 -16.36 -9.23
C ILE A 842 -12.93 -17.21 -9.93
N MET A 843 -13.02 -18.54 -9.84
CA MET A 843 -12.05 -19.42 -10.48
C MET A 843 -12.12 -19.34 -12.00
N THR A 844 -13.32 -19.26 -12.58
CA THR A 844 -13.49 -19.05 -14.02
C THR A 844 -13.02 -17.67 -14.45
N SER A 845 -13.35 -16.61 -13.72
CA SER A 845 -12.87 -15.25 -13.99
C SER A 845 -11.34 -15.14 -13.89
N TRP A 846 -10.75 -15.73 -12.86
CA TRP A 846 -9.30 -15.79 -12.72
C TRP A 846 -8.68 -16.63 -13.83
N ALA A 847 -9.16 -17.84 -14.09
CA ALA A 847 -8.61 -18.71 -15.13
C ALA A 847 -8.70 -18.06 -16.52
N THR A 848 -9.84 -17.44 -16.85
CA THR A 848 -10.00 -16.70 -18.10
C THR A 848 -9.06 -15.50 -18.17
N SER A 849 -8.89 -14.73 -17.09
CA SER A 849 -7.94 -13.61 -17.07
C SER A 849 -6.48 -14.07 -17.23
N GLN A 850 -6.09 -15.19 -16.62
CA GLN A 850 -4.74 -15.75 -16.78
C GLN A 850 -4.52 -16.33 -18.18
N ILE A 851 -5.49 -17.07 -18.73
CA ILE A 851 -5.41 -17.59 -20.10
C ILE A 851 -5.31 -16.43 -21.08
N PHE A 852 -6.13 -15.39 -20.91
CA PHE A 852 -6.08 -14.21 -21.76
C PHE A 852 -4.74 -13.48 -21.64
N ALA A 853 -4.25 -13.26 -20.41
CA ALA A 853 -2.97 -12.62 -20.18
C ALA A 853 -1.80 -13.39 -20.80
N VAL A 854 -1.74 -14.71 -20.60
CA VAL A 854 -0.65 -15.58 -21.06
C VAL A 854 -0.72 -15.85 -22.55
N PHE A 855 -1.87 -16.18 -23.12
CA PHE A 855 -1.97 -16.63 -24.52
C PHE A 855 -2.35 -15.52 -25.51
N ILE A 856 -2.89 -14.39 -25.05
CA ILE A 856 -3.34 -13.30 -25.92
C ILE A 856 -2.55 -12.02 -25.64
N THR A 857 -2.64 -11.47 -24.42
CA THR A 857 -2.08 -10.16 -24.10
C THR A 857 -0.56 -10.16 -24.21
N GLN A 858 0.13 -11.14 -23.63
CA GLN A 858 1.59 -11.19 -23.66
C GLN A 858 2.17 -11.39 -25.06
N PRO A 859 1.70 -12.35 -25.88
CA PRO A 859 2.14 -12.46 -27.28
C PRO A 859 1.88 -11.17 -28.07
N LEU A 860 0.73 -10.52 -27.86
CA LEU A 860 0.39 -9.28 -28.54
C LEU A 860 1.30 -8.12 -28.11
N VAL A 861 1.61 -7.99 -26.81
CA VAL A 861 2.58 -7.01 -26.29
C VAL A 861 3.96 -7.27 -26.88
N ILE A 862 4.44 -8.52 -26.90
CA ILE A 862 5.74 -8.87 -27.50
C ILE A 862 5.76 -8.50 -29.00
N LEU A 863 4.71 -8.82 -29.75
CA LEU A 863 4.59 -8.47 -31.16
C LEU A 863 4.55 -6.94 -31.36
N MET A 864 3.85 -6.20 -30.51
CA MET A 864 3.82 -4.74 -30.54
C MET A 864 5.18 -4.14 -30.20
N THR A 865 5.89 -4.66 -29.19
CA THR A 865 7.23 -4.22 -28.82
C THR A 865 8.23 -4.51 -29.94
N LEU A 866 8.18 -5.70 -30.56
CA LEU A 866 9.00 -6.05 -31.71
C LEU A 866 8.69 -5.18 -32.93
N GLY A 867 7.42 -4.91 -33.20
CA GLY A 867 6.97 -4.01 -34.27
C GLY A 867 7.42 -2.57 -34.04
N PHE A 868 7.31 -2.08 -32.80
CA PHE A 868 7.80 -0.77 -32.40
C PHE A 868 9.31 -0.67 -32.53
N TYR A 869 10.06 -1.66 -32.07
CA TYR A 869 11.52 -1.71 -32.23
C TYR A 869 11.94 -1.77 -33.70
N TRP A 870 11.24 -2.56 -34.51
CA TRP A 870 11.44 -2.60 -35.97
C TRP A 870 11.17 -1.24 -36.62
N ALA A 871 10.09 -0.55 -36.22
CA ALA A 871 9.75 0.78 -36.70
C ALA A 871 10.81 1.83 -36.30
N LEU A 872 11.23 1.85 -35.02
CA LEU A 872 12.31 2.71 -34.53
C LEU A 872 13.62 2.48 -35.29
N LYS A 873 13.99 1.20 -35.51
CA LYS A 873 15.19 0.84 -36.27
C LYS A 873 15.09 1.26 -37.74
N ARG A 874 13.89 1.18 -38.34
CA ARG A 874 13.65 1.61 -39.72
C ARG A 874 13.69 3.13 -39.86
N TRP A 875 13.25 3.87 -38.84
CA TRP A 875 13.17 5.33 -38.83
C TRP A 875 14.32 5.96 -38.02
N LYS A 876 15.58 5.57 -38.33
CA LYS A 876 16.87 5.95 -37.69
C LYS A 876 17.09 7.42 -37.26
N VAL A 877 16.15 8.33 -37.51
CA VAL A 877 16.26 9.79 -37.41
C VAL A 877 15.75 10.35 -36.07
N LEU A 878 14.97 9.63 -35.27
CA LEU A 878 14.28 10.20 -34.09
C LEU A 878 14.78 9.75 -32.71
N VAL A 879 15.70 8.79 -32.63
CA VAL A 879 16.34 8.44 -31.36
C VAL A 879 17.71 9.12 -31.35
N PRO A 880 17.88 10.24 -30.63
CA PRO A 880 19.20 10.85 -30.51
C PRO A 880 20.15 9.80 -29.93
N SER A 881 21.23 9.55 -30.69
CA SER A 881 22.40 8.81 -30.24
C SER A 881 23.14 9.66 -29.21
N THR A 882 22.52 9.97 -28.07
CA THR A 882 23.29 10.39 -26.92
C THR A 882 24.08 9.15 -26.49
N LYS A 883 25.39 9.17 -26.75
CA LYS A 883 26.37 8.30 -26.12
C LYS A 883 26.35 8.59 -24.62
N VAL A 884 25.29 8.21 -23.93
CA VAL A 884 25.31 8.16 -22.47
C VAL A 884 26.05 6.87 -22.17
N HIS A 885 27.27 6.98 -21.63
CA HIS A 885 28.07 5.87 -21.13
C HIS A 885 27.42 5.15 -19.92
N SER A 886 26.12 5.36 -19.68
CA SER A 886 25.37 4.65 -18.64
C SER A 886 24.77 3.38 -19.23
N VAL A 887 25.33 2.24 -18.85
CA VAL A 887 24.70 0.93 -19.06
C VAL A 887 23.39 0.91 -18.24
N PRO A 888 22.21 0.73 -18.86
CA PRO A 888 20.97 0.56 -18.11
C PRO A 888 21.03 -0.77 -17.34
N SER A 889 20.66 -0.73 -16.05
CA SER A 889 20.53 -1.93 -15.22
C SER A 889 19.60 -2.95 -15.90
N LEU A 890 20.14 -4.12 -16.22
CA LEU A 890 19.42 -5.15 -16.96
C LEU A 890 18.50 -5.95 -16.03
N TYR A 891 17.32 -5.40 -15.72
CA TYR A 891 16.19 -6.18 -15.21
C TYR A 891 15.44 -6.74 -16.43
N TYR A 892 15.30 -8.06 -16.59
CA TYR A 892 14.20 -8.81 -16.00
C TYR A 892 14.57 -10.21 -15.48
N PHE A 893 15.83 -10.38 -15.05
CA PHE A 893 16.25 -11.29 -13.96
C PHE A 893 17.58 -10.76 -13.38
N SER A 894 17.58 -9.48 -13.03
CA SER A 894 18.76 -8.69 -12.66
C SER A 894 19.83 -9.47 -11.93
N ASP A 895 20.90 -9.65 -12.70
CA ASP A 895 22.30 -9.59 -12.34
C ASP A 895 22.69 -10.11 -10.95
N PRO A 896 23.48 -11.20 -10.84
CA PRO A 896 24.10 -11.54 -9.57
C PRO A 896 25.01 -10.41 -9.00
N TRP A 897 25.24 -9.29 -9.72
CA TRP A 897 26.18 -8.20 -9.38
C TRP A 897 25.68 -6.77 -9.64
N ASN A 898 24.39 -6.55 -9.90
CA ASN A 898 23.83 -5.19 -9.83
C ASN A 898 23.87 -4.80 -8.35
N GLU A 899 24.73 -3.91 -7.88
CA GLU A 899 24.89 -2.53 -8.35
C GLU A 899 26.37 -2.09 -8.51
N VAL A 900 27.31 -3.01 -8.81
CA VAL A 900 28.75 -2.73 -8.56
C VAL A 900 29.71 -3.03 -9.72
N SER A 901 29.37 -3.84 -10.72
CA SER A 901 30.31 -4.18 -11.80
C SER A 901 29.99 -3.46 -13.12
N TYR A 902 30.37 -2.19 -13.22
CA TYR A 902 30.24 -1.39 -14.46
C TYR A 902 31.35 -1.64 -15.50
N SER A 903 32.21 -2.64 -15.30
CA SER A 903 33.28 -2.90 -16.26
C SER A 903 32.82 -3.86 -17.37
N ASN A 904 33.32 -3.63 -18.60
CA ASN A 904 33.12 -4.52 -19.74
C ASN A 904 33.56 -5.97 -19.45
N LEU A 905 34.43 -6.17 -18.46
CA LEU A 905 35.20 -7.39 -18.25
C LEU A 905 34.44 -8.44 -17.43
N THR A 906 33.94 -8.06 -16.26
CA THR A 906 32.96 -8.88 -15.50
C THR A 906 31.66 -8.95 -16.27
N ALA A 907 31.28 -7.90 -17.01
CA ALA A 907 30.15 -7.98 -17.91
C ALA A 907 30.36 -9.06 -19.00
N GLU A 908 31.54 -9.17 -19.62
CA GLU A 908 31.84 -10.18 -20.64
C GLU A 908 31.91 -11.60 -20.04
N PHE A 909 32.52 -11.75 -18.85
CA PHE A 909 32.57 -13.03 -18.16
C PHE A 909 31.19 -13.49 -17.69
N ALA A 910 30.42 -12.59 -17.06
CA ALA A 910 29.03 -12.84 -16.67
C ALA A 910 28.14 -13.09 -17.89
N TYR A 911 28.31 -12.33 -18.97
CA TYR A 911 27.67 -12.59 -20.26
C TYR A 911 28.01 -14.00 -20.74
N THR A 912 29.27 -14.39 -20.70
CA THR A 912 29.69 -15.71 -21.16
C THR A 912 29.06 -16.83 -20.33
N ILE A 913 29.05 -16.70 -19.00
CA ILE A 913 28.52 -17.70 -18.07
C ILE A 913 26.99 -17.77 -18.12
N PHE A 914 26.31 -16.63 -17.99
CA PHE A 914 24.86 -16.58 -17.77
C PHE A 914 24.06 -16.41 -19.07
N ILE A 915 24.66 -15.83 -20.11
CA ILE A 915 23.99 -15.58 -21.39
C ILE A 915 24.48 -16.56 -22.45
N ARG A 916 25.76 -16.54 -22.81
CA ARG A 916 26.31 -17.32 -23.93
C ARG A 916 26.25 -18.82 -23.72
N CYS A 917 26.75 -19.31 -22.57
CA CYS A 917 26.74 -20.73 -22.26
C CYS A 917 25.31 -21.22 -21.98
N GLY A 918 24.47 -20.38 -21.36
CA GLY A 918 23.04 -20.65 -21.17
C GLY A 918 22.30 -20.78 -22.51
N ALA A 919 22.57 -19.87 -23.45
CA ALA A 919 22.05 -19.88 -24.81
C ALA A 919 22.38 -21.18 -25.53
N TYR A 920 23.65 -21.57 -25.51
CA TYR A 920 24.07 -22.83 -26.12
C TYR A 920 23.40 -24.05 -25.47
N ALA A 921 23.30 -24.08 -24.13
CA ALA A 921 22.70 -25.20 -23.41
C ALA A 921 21.21 -25.40 -23.72
N SER A 922 20.48 -24.30 -23.93
CA SER A 922 19.06 -24.30 -24.31
C SER A 922 18.85 -24.30 -25.83
N HIS A 923 19.93 -24.38 -26.62
CA HIS A 923 19.95 -24.20 -28.06
C HIS A 923 19.41 -22.87 -28.55
N ALA A 924 19.30 -21.84 -27.72
CA ALA A 924 18.84 -20.52 -28.16
C ALA A 924 19.94 -19.72 -28.90
N GLU A 925 19.51 -18.72 -29.68
CA GLU A 925 20.43 -17.68 -30.13
C GLU A 925 20.91 -16.86 -28.94
N GLU A 926 22.15 -16.39 -28.99
CA GLU A 926 22.68 -15.47 -27.97
C GLU A 926 21.81 -14.21 -27.87
N LEU A 927 21.29 -13.72 -29.01
CA LEU A 927 20.31 -12.63 -29.11
C LEU A 927 19.02 -12.90 -28.33
N ALA A 928 18.70 -14.17 -28.08
CA ALA A 928 17.54 -14.52 -27.28
C ALA A 928 17.76 -14.29 -25.78
N TYR A 929 19.01 -14.13 -25.36
CA TYR A 929 19.41 -13.97 -23.97
C TYR A 929 20.16 -12.66 -23.70
N ALA A 930 20.55 -11.92 -24.74
CA ALA A 930 21.34 -10.70 -24.68
C ALA A 930 20.58 -9.50 -25.27
N PRO A 931 20.63 -8.31 -24.64
CA PRO A 931 20.49 -7.08 -25.39
C PRO A 931 21.81 -6.75 -26.08
N LEU A 932 21.73 -6.65 -27.41
CA LEU A 932 22.83 -6.49 -28.37
C LEU A 932 23.67 -5.19 -28.21
N ALA A 933 23.34 -4.30 -27.28
CA ALA A 933 23.92 -2.96 -27.17
C ALA A 933 25.10 -2.83 -26.19
N ALA A 934 25.30 -3.81 -25.29
CA ALA A 934 26.30 -3.70 -24.20
C ALA A 934 27.74 -4.05 -24.61
N VAL A 935 27.96 -4.63 -25.79
CA VAL A 935 29.27 -5.25 -26.15
C VAL A 935 30.02 -4.49 -27.25
N ILE A 936 29.37 -3.59 -27.97
CA ILE A 936 29.90 -3.06 -29.25
C ILE A 936 30.50 -1.64 -29.13
N PRO A 937 30.02 -0.71 -28.27
CA PRO A 937 30.55 0.66 -28.27
C PRO A 937 31.71 0.96 -27.30
N THR A 938 32.15 0.04 -26.45
CA THR A 938 33.01 0.37 -25.29
C THR A 938 34.51 0.15 -25.50
N LEU A 939 34.96 0.02 -26.75
CA LEU A 939 36.38 0.10 -27.11
C LEU A 939 36.66 1.51 -27.66
N ASP A 940 37.31 2.34 -26.84
CA ASP A 940 37.98 3.57 -27.31
C ASP A 940 39.49 3.29 -27.40
N GLU A 941 40.14 3.82 -28.44
CA GLU A 941 41.51 3.48 -28.87
C GLU A 941 42.59 4.42 -28.31
N ASN A 942 42.22 5.40 -27.46
CA ASN A 942 43.05 6.60 -27.28
C ASN A 942 43.96 6.65 -26.04
N ASP A 943 44.05 5.59 -25.22
CA ASP A 943 45.02 5.52 -24.10
C ASP A 943 45.67 4.13 -24.01
N GLU A 944 46.71 3.89 -24.82
CA GLU A 944 47.33 2.56 -24.97
C GLU A 944 48.23 2.13 -23.79
N ASP A 945 48.92 3.05 -23.11
CA ASP A 945 49.94 2.68 -22.12
C ASP A 945 49.37 2.14 -20.80
N ASP A 946 48.33 2.79 -20.25
CA ASP A 946 47.66 2.33 -19.03
C ASP A 946 46.71 1.14 -19.30
N LYS A 947 46.15 1.08 -20.51
CA LYS A 947 45.42 -0.09 -21.02
C LYS A 947 46.33 -1.31 -21.09
N HIS A 948 47.56 -1.18 -21.58
CA HIS A 948 48.50 -2.31 -21.62
C HIS A 948 48.90 -2.82 -20.24
N LEU A 949 49.09 -1.96 -19.23
CA LEU A 949 49.39 -2.40 -17.86
C LEU A 949 48.22 -3.15 -17.23
N LEU A 950 46.99 -2.65 -17.44
CA LEU A 950 45.77 -3.28 -16.94
C LEU A 950 45.48 -4.59 -17.68
N GLU A 951 45.70 -4.61 -19.00
CA GLU A 951 45.62 -5.81 -19.86
C GLU A 951 46.68 -6.84 -19.47
N ASP A 952 47.90 -6.45 -19.10
CA ASP A 952 48.95 -7.37 -18.65
C ASP A 952 48.61 -7.99 -17.29
N LEU A 953 48.19 -7.19 -16.31
CA LEU A 953 47.70 -7.67 -15.01
C LEU A 953 46.48 -8.59 -15.18
N TYR A 954 45.60 -8.26 -16.12
CA TYR A 954 44.43 -9.05 -16.44
C TYR A 954 44.78 -10.35 -17.18
N THR A 955 45.71 -10.30 -18.13
CA THR A 955 46.19 -11.47 -18.87
C THR A 955 46.91 -12.43 -17.94
N GLU A 956 47.66 -11.92 -16.96
CA GLU A 956 48.25 -12.72 -15.88
C GLU A 956 47.16 -13.37 -14.99
N MET A 957 46.10 -12.64 -14.63
CA MET A 957 44.95 -13.19 -13.90
C MET A 957 44.22 -14.30 -14.69
N MET A 958 44.10 -14.14 -16.01
CA MET A 958 43.46 -15.09 -16.93
C MET A 958 44.32 -16.34 -17.23
N GLY A 959 45.52 -16.43 -16.66
CA GLY A 959 46.44 -17.54 -16.92
C GLY A 959 47.07 -17.49 -18.31
N GLY A 960 47.08 -16.32 -18.95
CA GLY A 960 47.81 -16.10 -20.19
C GLY A 960 49.33 -16.20 -19.96
N PRO A 961 50.10 -16.66 -20.96
CA PRO A 961 51.55 -16.53 -20.90
C PRO A 961 51.90 -15.05 -20.71
N LYS A 962 52.87 -14.73 -19.85
CA LYS A 962 53.40 -13.36 -19.75
C LYS A 962 53.73 -12.89 -21.15
N VAL A 963 53.06 -11.84 -21.62
CA VAL A 963 53.45 -11.16 -22.84
C VAL A 963 54.85 -10.65 -22.54
N SER A 964 55.86 -11.29 -23.11
CA SER A 964 57.23 -10.83 -22.96
C SER A 964 57.28 -9.47 -23.65
N THR A 965 57.24 -8.41 -22.85
CA THR A 965 57.46 -7.05 -23.34
C THR A 965 58.72 -7.12 -24.18
N PRO A 966 58.67 -6.77 -25.49
CA PRO A 966 59.85 -6.83 -26.32
C PRO A 966 60.91 -5.98 -25.62
N LYS A 967 62.00 -6.62 -25.17
CA LYS A 967 63.16 -5.90 -24.67
C LYS A 967 63.57 -4.97 -25.80
N ASN A 968 63.28 -3.68 -25.65
CA ASN A 968 63.81 -2.65 -26.52
C ASN A 968 65.33 -2.68 -26.38
N SER A 969 65.98 -3.49 -27.20
CA SER A 969 67.41 -3.44 -27.46
C SER A 969 67.69 -2.19 -28.28
N LYS A 970 67.64 -1.02 -27.65
CA LYS A 970 68.39 0.14 -28.14
C LYS A 970 69.82 0.01 -27.62
N ALA A 971 70.61 -0.74 -28.37
CA ALA A 971 72.05 -0.66 -28.42
C ALA A 971 72.47 -0.67 -29.89
N VAL A 972 72.38 0.47 -30.57
CA VAL A 972 73.22 0.81 -31.72
C VAL A 972 73.43 2.33 -31.71
N LYS A 973 74.73 2.67 -31.72
CA LYS A 973 75.46 3.94 -31.85
C LYS A 973 74.71 5.22 -32.20
#